data_AF-A0A1Q7RQL6-F1
#
_entry.id   AF-A0A1Q7RQL6-F1
#
_cell.length_a   1.000
_cell.length_b   1.000
_cell.length_c   1.000
_cell.angle_alpha   90.00
_cell.angle_beta   90.00
_cell.angle_gamma   90.00
#
_symmetry.space_group_name_H-M   'P 1'
#
loop_
_entity.id
_entity.type
_entity.pdbx_description
1 polymer ?
#
loop_
_entity_poly.entity_id
_entity_poly.type
_entity_poly.pdbx_seq_one_letter_code
_entity_poly.pdbx_strand_id
1 'polypeptide(L)'
;MTHVSVLRRPPFLRLSASAAALLILIFVGRLVVAAGTVTLYVDDGSTCTTGCGTQTAPYRTIQAAIDDADNRIAVGAVSGATVQVAAGYYPERLYIVPNVHVIGAGPSVTTIDATGTGRAAVIFAARTSGRVKTDFSIEGFTITGGIGENRSGVARISGGGVFVLGNAVVSNNVITGNVMSGPQPNWIGGGVYVGYGDPVIIGNTITGNVVNPPPLGGSTSSLAVGGGIHVEGNGIGVVITHTRIEANTIADNVAQGEIGKGGGIRVDGAYGTVVTRNIIVGNRSSYGGGGVMVYGTVSVDDNLVFGNSTLIYGGGLNVYQADARITNNTIVGNSVNLTTKPSGYTYATYGGGVCVDALFSQTSSPSVYVTNNLIVANTVTAAGTSAGLYSHITTPIISYTDLWNNLLLPASIDDVGGDFTETQVIGLRNNLSLDPRFVHPPAFSDLSVAAGTTTTVAVLMASRYQTNQVLEYNNDGVARTITAVNTTTNVLTFTPALPAASQAFKLLANWDSSTNVAEDFRLQALSPAIEAGTSQAGPGASLSPLDLDGTPRVQDADSDGTATVDLGAYEFPEPDTDGDGVPNGRDCAPLVYSIQTPPGPVGPTLKVSSGQPTLLSWAKITQSNVFNVYRGSVDIHSRISYNHVCLESSSTDLKTLDTGNPPVGTMYYYLVSGVNICAEGCLGLVAPPGACEIPNAVPPCTVSVTADADGDLLPDINDNCPLVANASQTDQDGDGVGDACDNCPFLSNPDQTDTDGNGQGDPCQDSDHDGYVFAVDCNDQNPAIHPGAIEVCNGVDDNCDGSIDENLGTTTTCGTGACTRSVIACLNGTPQTCTPGSPSPEVCNGIDDDCNGAVDDGIPPVTCGVGACSRTVAACVGGVPQTCTPGTPIPEICGNGIDDDCDGLIDNAPDTDGDGLNNCLDSDDDNDGVPDGLDCAPLINSVSAIPGEVGFTLKAVDAAPPWAFAFTPVSQANVFNVYRGTASGPSTFLTDLGCVLPEVTLWGFTDEANPPRGSTFYYLIAATNRCGEGTVGFTSAGLPRTISTLCAPQRLDTDADAVLDIDDDCPRIPNPQYQADRDLDGRGDVCDNCPDTPNPGQEDSDANGVGDACQP
;
A
#
# COMPACT_ATOMS: atom_id res chain seq x y z
N MET A 1 -71.52 -3.66 -30.72
CA MET A 1 -70.89 -4.44 -31.80
C MET A 1 -69.90 -3.50 -32.47
N THR A 2 -68.59 -3.75 -32.56
CA THR A 2 -67.75 -4.93 -32.18
C THR A 2 -66.44 -4.48 -31.50
N HIS A 3 -65.65 -5.42 -30.96
CA HIS A 3 -64.41 -5.16 -30.20
C HIS A 3 -63.13 -5.16 -31.05
N VAL A 4 -62.06 -4.55 -30.52
CA VAL A 4 -60.63 -4.72 -30.91
C VAL A 4 -59.76 -4.72 -29.65
N SER A 5 -58.65 -5.49 -29.61
CA SER A 5 -57.81 -5.70 -28.41
C SER A 5 -56.30 -5.82 -28.69
N VAL A 6 -55.49 -5.07 -27.91
CA VAL A 6 -54.15 -5.32 -27.29
C VAL A 6 -53.18 -6.41 -27.86
N LEU A 7 -51.88 -6.09 -28.07
CA LEU A 7 -50.66 -6.70 -27.41
C LEU A 7 -49.24 -6.47 -28.04
N ARG A 8 -48.32 -5.92 -27.22
CA ARG A 8 -46.84 -6.20 -27.04
C ARG A 8 -45.74 -5.89 -28.12
N ARG A 9 -44.47 -6.04 -27.67
CA ARG A 9 -43.12 -5.55 -28.11
C ARG A 9 -42.17 -6.74 -28.49
N PRO A 10 -40.83 -6.59 -28.75
CA PRO A 10 -39.98 -5.63 -29.51
C PRO A 10 -39.18 -6.37 -30.64
N PRO A 11 -37.98 -5.94 -31.18
CA PRO A 11 -36.67 -5.75 -30.50
C PRO A 11 -35.87 -4.49 -30.95
N PHE A 12 -34.66 -4.29 -30.41
CA PHE A 12 -33.64 -3.34 -30.90
C PHE A 12 -32.23 -3.96 -30.80
N LEU A 13 -31.32 -3.58 -31.70
CA LEU A 13 -29.93 -4.08 -31.77
C LEU A 13 -28.92 -2.92 -31.62
N ARG A 14 -27.71 -3.19 -31.11
CA ARG A 14 -26.59 -2.23 -31.00
C ARG A 14 -25.76 -2.18 -32.29
N LEU A 15 -25.13 -1.02 -32.55
CA LEU A 15 -23.85 -0.73 -33.27
C LEU A 15 -23.78 0.82 -33.38
N SER A 16 -22.94 1.58 -32.64
CA SER A 16 -21.47 1.69 -32.61
C SER A 16 -20.91 2.84 -33.48
N ALA A 17 -20.92 4.07 -32.92
CA ALA A 17 -20.23 5.28 -33.40
C ALA A 17 -20.50 6.39 -32.35
N SER A 18 -19.58 7.26 -31.91
CA SER A 18 -18.13 7.38 -32.15
C SER A 18 -17.46 8.01 -30.90
N ALA A 19 -16.13 7.92 -30.79
CA ALA A 19 -15.32 8.53 -29.73
C ALA A 19 -15.19 10.07 -29.86
N ALA A 20 -16.32 10.78 -30.00
CA ALA A 20 -16.38 12.23 -30.23
C ALA A 20 -17.18 13.01 -29.16
N ALA A 21 -17.77 12.32 -28.19
CA ALA A 21 -18.55 12.95 -27.12
C ALA A 21 -17.73 13.36 -25.88
N LEU A 22 -16.53 12.79 -25.71
CA LEU A 22 -15.78 12.85 -24.44
C LEU A 22 -15.01 14.16 -24.21
N LEU A 23 -14.93 15.06 -25.21
CA LEU A 23 -14.12 16.28 -25.14
C LEU A 23 -14.90 17.55 -24.73
N ILE A 24 -16.17 17.41 -24.32
CA ILE A 24 -17.12 18.55 -24.18
C ILE A 24 -17.50 18.86 -22.71
N LEU A 25 -17.27 17.95 -21.76
CA LEU A 25 -17.74 18.10 -20.37
C LEU A 25 -16.78 18.83 -19.41
N ILE A 26 -15.51 19.00 -19.77
CA ILE A 26 -14.51 19.75 -18.96
C ILE A 26 -14.60 21.28 -19.19
N PHE A 27 -15.61 21.76 -19.93
CA PHE A 27 -15.81 23.19 -20.22
C PHE A 27 -17.27 23.66 -20.08
N VAL A 28 -17.89 23.43 -18.91
CA VAL A 28 -19.10 24.18 -18.48
C VAL A 28 -18.70 25.60 -18.03
N GLY A 29 -18.02 26.32 -18.93
CA GLY A 29 -17.31 27.57 -18.63
C GLY A 29 -16.80 28.32 -19.86
N ARG A 30 -17.19 27.93 -21.09
CA ARG A 30 -16.86 28.73 -22.30
C ARG A 30 -18.04 29.00 -23.22
N LEU A 31 -18.60 30.19 -22.98
CA LEU A 31 -18.63 31.23 -24.02
C LEU A 31 -19.55 31.01 -25.23
N VAL A 32 -20.86 30.86 -24.95
CA VAL A 32 -21.85 31.34 -25.93
C VAL A 32 -21.79 32.87 -25.95
N VAL A 33 -20.98 33.45 -26.86
CA VAL A 33 -21.09 34.88 -27.18
C VAL A 33 -22.36 35.11 -28.00
N ALA A 34 -23.51 35.07 -27.32
CA ALA A 34 -24.64 35.86 -27.75
C ALA A 34 -24.18 37.33 -27.73
N ALA A 35 -24.37 38.04 -28.84
CA ALA A 35 -23.84 39.40 -28.99
C ALA A 35 -24.34 40.31 -27.86
N GLY A 36 -23.41 40.84 -27.05
CA GLY A 36 -23.71 41.80 -26.00
C GLY A 36 -23.54 41.34 -24.55
N THR A 37 -22.72 40.35 -24.21
CA THR A 37 -22.32 40.13 -22.79
C THR A 37 -21.22 41.12 -22.35
N VAL A 38 -21.08 41.37 -21.04
CA VAL A 38 -20.06 42.28 -20.48
C VAL A 38 -19.33 41.69 -19.27
N THR A 39 -18.04 41.97 -19.11
CA THR A 39 -17.28 41.66 -17.90
C THR A 39 -17.08 42.94 -17.06
N LEU A 40 -17.36 42.85 -15.77
CA LEU A 40 -17.12 43.91 -14.78
C LEU A 40 -16.13 43.41 -13.73
N TYR A 41 -15.13 44.22 -13.39
CA TYR A 41 -14.07 43.87 -12.44
C TYR A 41 -14.34 44.46 -11.05
N VAL A 42 -13.96 43.75 -9.98
CA VAL A 42 -14.13 44.12 -8.56
C VAL A 42 -12.84 43.87 -7.77
N ASP A 43 -12.50 44.79 -6.86
CA ASP A 43 -11.29 44.81 -6.02
C ASP A 43 -11.59 45.63 -4.75
N ASP A 44 -11.42 45.05 -3.54
CA ASP A 44 -11.79 45.66 -2.25
C ASP A 44 -10.94 46.91 -1.89
N GLY A 45 -9.70 46.95 -2.40
CA GLY A 45 -8.78 48.08 -2.36
C GLY A 45 -9.11 49.21 -3.33
N SER A 46 -10.05 49.01 -4.27
CA SER A 46 -10.37 50.00 -5.29
C SER A 46 -10.82 51.34 -4.72
N THR A 47 -10.18 52.42 -5.15
CA THR A 47 -10.58 53.80 -4.86
C THR A 47 -11.51 54.40 -5.92
N CYS A 48 -12.06 53.58 -6.84
CA CYS A 48 -12.91 54.09 -7.92
C CYS A 48 -14.29 54.55 -7.43
N THR A 49 -14.68 55.77 -7.81
CA THR A 49 -15.96 56.39 -7.42
C THR A 49 -16.90 56.69 -8.59
N THR A 50 -16.40 56.75 -9.83
CA THR A 50 -17.19 57.03 -11.05
C THR A 50 -16.58 56.33 -12.27
N GLY A 51 -17.41 55.71 -13.11
CA GLY A 51 -16.96 55.06 -14.35
C GLY A 51 -16.24 53.72 -14.14
N CYS A 52 -16.55 53.03 -13.04
CA CYS A 52 -15.87 51.83 -12.59
C CYS A 52 -16.29 50.57 -13.38
N GLY A 53 -15.62 49.45 -13.08
CA GLY A 53 -15.89 48.12 -13.65
C GLY A 53 -14.93 47.71 -14.77
N THR A 54 -13.94 48.53 -15.13
CA THR A 54 -12.82 48.08 -15.99
C THR A 54 -11.72 47.47 -15.14
N GLN A 55 -10.84 46.66 -15.73
CA GLN A 55 -9.70 46.06 -15.03
C GLN A 55 -8.71 47.09 -14.45
N THR A 56 -8.71 48.33 -14.97
CA THR A 56 -7.88 49.45 -14.48
C THR A 56 -8.62 50.41 -13.54
N ALA A 57 -9.94 50.23 -13.38
CA ALA A 57 -10.78 50.98 -12.46
C ALA A 57 -11.92 50.06 -11.94
N PRO A 58 -11.61 48.99 -11.21
CA PRO A 58 -12.59 48.03 -10.72
C PRO A 58 -13.61 48.66 -9.75
N TYR A 59 -14.77 48.06 -9.60
CA TYR A 59 -15.70 48.38 -8.51
C TYR A 59 -15.09 48.01 -7.16
N ARG A 60 -15.42 48.76 -6.10
CA ARG A 60 -14.97 48.44 -4.74
C ARG A 60 -15.78 47.34 -4.05
N THR A 61 -17.04 47.17 -4.44
CA THR A 61 -17.94 46.17 -3.86
C THR A 61 -18.60 45.35 -4.97
N ILE A 62 -18.82 44.07 -4.69
CA ILE A 62 -19.38 43.09 -5.62
C ILE A 62 -20.83 43.48 -5.95
N GLN A 63 -21.61 43.91 -4.95
CA GLN A 63 -22.99 44.34 -5.17
C GLN A 63 -23.11 45.56 -6.10
N ALA A 64 -22.14 46.48 -6.09
CA ALA A 64 -22.15 47.63 -7.00
C ALA A 64 -21.93 47.22 -8.47
N ALA A 65 -21.10 46.20 -8.72
CA ALA A 65 -20.94 45.61 -10.05
C ALA A 65 -22.18 44.81 -10.48
N ILE A 66 -22.81 44.06 -9.56
CA ILE A 66 -24.07 43.35 -9.84
C ILE A 66 -25.20 44.34 -10.17
N ASP A 67 -25.27 45.47 -9.48
CA ASP A 67 -26.30 46.49 -9.74
C ASP A 67 -26.09 47.23 -11.06
N ASP A 68 -24.84 47.53 -11.43
CA ASP A 68 -24.52 48.03 -12.78
C ASP A 68 -24.87 47.00 -13.86
N ALA A 69 -24.56 45.72 -13.66
CA ALA A 69 -24.97 44.65 -14.55
C ALA A 69 -26.50 44.56 -14.73
N ASP A 70 -27.29 44.53 -13.64
CA ASP A 70 -28.76 44.49 -13.74
C ASP A 70 -29.31 45.71 -14.47
N ASN A 71 -28.79 46.91 -14.19
CA ASN A 71 -29.19 48.12 -14.91
C ASN A 71 -28.91 48.03 -16.42
N ARG A 72 -27.71 47.56 -16.82
CA ARG A 72 -27.36 47.38 -18.25
C ARG A 72 -28.23 46.34 -18.94
N ILE A 73 -28.60 45.24 -18.25
CA ILE A 73 -29.48 44.20 -18.82
C ILE A 73 -30.93 44.68 -18.87
N ALA A 74 -31.41 45.39 -17.84
CA ALA A 74 -32.78 45.90 -17.76
C ALA A 74 -33.12 46.92 -18.86
N VAL A 75 -32.14 47.70 -19.35
CA VAL A 75 -32.30 48.59 -20.51
C VAL A 75 -31.99 47.92 -21.85
N GLY A 76 -31.62 46.63 -21.86
CA GLY A 76 -31.26 45.88 -23.07
C GLY A 76 -29.93 46.31 -23.71
N ALA A 77 -29.04 46.96 -22.98
CA ALA A 77 -27.71 47.35 -23.47
C ALA A 77 -26.73 46.17 -23.48
N VAL A 78 -26.95 45.17 -22.61
CA VAL A 78 -26.21 43.90 -22.56
C VAL A 78 -27.20 42.73 -22.36
N SER A 79 -26.85 41.53 -22.83
CA SER A 79 -27.66 40.32 -22.71
C SER A 79 -27.43 39.56 -21.39
N GLY A 80 -26.25 39.75 -20.78
CA GLY A 80 -25.82 39.17 -19.51
C GLY A 80 -24.46 39.72 -19.09
N ALA A 81 -23.99 39.38 -17.89
CA ALA A 81 -22.72 39.87 -17.36
C ALA A 81 -21.94 38.85 -16.53
N THR A 82 -20.63 39.00 -16.51
CA THR A 82 -19.71 38.33 -15.59
C THR A 82 -19.11 39.36 -14.65
N VAL A 83 -19.23 39.16 -13.34
CA VAL A 83 -18.60 39.96 -12.30
C VAL A 83 -17.36 39.20 -11.83
N GLN A 84 -16.18 39.64 -12.26
CA GLN A 84 -14.90 39.04 -11.90
C GLN A 84 -14.35 39.76 -10.66
N VAL A 85 -14.17 39.02 -9.58
CA VAL A 85 -13.77 39.54 -8.27
C VAL A 85 -12.32 39.12 -7.96
N ALA A 86 -11.48 40.08 -7.59
CA ALA A 86 -10.12 39.84 -7.14
C ALA A 86 -10.09 39.21 -5.73
N ALA A 87 -8.99 38.53 -5.41
CA ALA A 87 -8.71 38.08 -4.05
C ALA A 87 -8.80 39.26 -3.07
N GLY A 88 -9.48 39.06 -1.94
CA GLY A 88 -9.87 40.13 -1.03
C GLY A 88 -10.99 39.73 -0.06
N TYR A 89 -11.35 40.65 0.83
CA TYR A 89 -12.36 40.47 1.86
C TYR A 89 -13.49 41.50 1.71
N TYR A 90 -14.68 41.00 1.43
CA TYR A 90 -15.85 41.78 1.04
C TYR A 90 -16.93 41.70 2.14
N PRO A 91 -16.94 42.65 3.10
CA PRO A 91 -17.93 42.69 4.19
C PRO A 91 -19.27 43.25 3.67
N GLU A 92 -19.92 42.48 2.81
CA GLU A 92 -21.20 42.81 2.17
C GLU A 92 -22.06 41.55 1.99
N ARG A 93 -23.32 41.74 1.59
CA ARG A 93 -24.22 40.67 1.19
C ARG A 93 -24.67 40.85 -0.25
N LEU A 94 -24.72 39.76 -1.01
CA LEU A 94 -25.00 39.78 -2.43
C LEU A 94 -26.48 39.49 -2.73
N TYR A 95 -27.01 40.16 -3.74
CA TYR A 95 -28.29 39.90 -4.38
C TYR A 95 -28.03 39.77 -5.87
N ILE A 96 -27.75 38.52 -6.29
CA ILE A 96 -27.45 38.14 -7.66
C ILE A 96 -28.77 38.00 -8.44
N VAL A 97 -28.81 38.66 -9.59
CA VAL A 97 -29.94 38.70 -10.52
C VAL A 97 -29.74 37.71 -11.67
N PRO A 98 -30.77 37.44 -12.50
CA PRO A 98 -30.60 36.63 -13.70
C PRO A 98 -29.56 37.17 -14.69
N ASN A 99 -29.08 36.28 -15.55
CA ASN A 99 -28.02 36.51 -16.55
C ASN A 99 -26.75 37.16 -15.96
N VAL A 100 -26.45 36.91 -14.67
CA VAL A 100 -25.27 37.43 -13.98
C VAL A 100 -24.54 36.29 -13.28
N HIS A 101 -23.25 36.19 -13.55
CA HIS A 101 -22.34 35.19 -13.01
C HIS A 101 -21.27 35.90 -12.19
N VAL A 102 -21.10 35.52 -10.93
CA VAL A 102 -20.13 36.13 -10.01
C VAL A 102 -19.00 35.13 -9.76
N ILE A 103 -17.76 35.51 -10.08
CA ILE A 103 -16.60 34.61 -10.08
C ILE A 103 -15.47 35.23 -9.26
N GLY A 104 -15.08 34.56 -8.17
CA GLY A 104 -13.96 34.93 -7.31
C GLY A 104 -12.60 34.51 -7.87
N ALA A 105 -11.54 34.83 -7.12
CA ALA A 105 -10.18 34.37 -7.44
C ALA A 105 -9.86 32.98 -6.85
N GLY A 106 -10.79 32.40 -6.10
CA GLY A 106 -10.66 31.12 -5.38
C GLY A 106 -11.13 31.25 -3.93
N PRO A 107 -11.77 30.22 -3.36
CA PRO A 107 -12.47 30.37 -2.07
C PRO A 107 -11.52 30.60 -0.90
N SER A 108 -10.28 30.10 -0.97
CA SER A 108 -9.23 30.33 0.03
C SER A 108 -8.68 31.77 0.06
N VAL A 109 -9.01 32.61 -0.94
CA VAL A 109 -8.48 33.97 -1.08
C VAL A 109 -9.55 35.03 -1.37
N THR A 110 -10.84 34.63 -1.46
CA THR A 110 -11.95 35.54 -1.80
C THR A 110 -13.11 35.30 -0.83
N THR A 111 -13.36 36.22 0.09
CA THR A 111 -14.35 36.03 1.17
C THR A 111 -15.48 37.05 1.08
N ILE A 112 -16.71 36.56 1.12
CA ILE A 112 -17.94 37.35 1.34
C ILE A 112 -18.37 37.13 2.79
N ASP A 113 -18.38 38.20 3.59
CA ASP A 113 -18.84 38.17 4.97
C ASP A 113 -20.06 39.08 5.17
N ALA A 114 -21.21 38.47 5.45
CA ALA A 114 -22.47 39.16 5.70
C ALA A 114 -22.74 39.48 7.19
N THR A 115 -21.74 39.32 8.06
CA THR A 115 -21.84 39.60 9.49
C THR A 115 -22.39 41.01 9.75
N GLY A 116 -23.38 41.11 10.64
CA GLY A 116 -24.04 42.37 10.98
C GLY A 116 -25.04 42.90 9.94
N THR A 117 -25.13 42.30 8.73
CA THR A 117 -26.15 42.70 7.74
C THR A 117 -27.58 42.26 8.11
N GLY A 118 -27.69 41.31 9.05
CA GLY A 118 -28.97 40.84 9.62
C GLY A 118 -29.83 40.03 8.65
N ARG A 119 -29.21 39.36 7.67
CA ARG A 119 -29.86 38.76 6.51
C ARG A 119 -29.10 37.54 5.96
N ALA A 120 -29.57 36.97 4.84
CA ALA A 120 -28.80 35.99 4.07
C ALA A 120 -27.55 36.63 3.43
N ALA A 121 -26.47 35.86 3.30
CA ALA A 121 -25.20 36.35 2.74
C ALA A 121 -25.23 36.48 1.20
N VAL A 122 -25.82 35.51 0.50
CA VAL A 122 -26.00 35.52 -0.96
C VAL A 122 -27.44 35.16 -1.30
N ILE A 123 -28.12 36.02 -2.05
CA ILE A 123 -29.47 35.78 -2.59
C ILE A 123 -29.42 35.65 -4.10
N PHE A 124 -30.10 34.65 -4.64
CA PHE A 124 -30.42 34.56 -6.06
C PHE A 124 -31.90 34.81 -6.32
N ALA A 125 -32.24 35.97 -6.90
CA ALA A 125 -33.61 36.32 -7.22
C ALA A 125 -33.72 37.42 -8.30
N ALA A 126 -34.82 37.41 -9.05
CA ALA A 126 -35.17 38.51 -9.95
C ALA A 126 -35.72 39.72 -9.17
N ARG A 127 -35.11 40.91 -9.37
CA ARG A 127 -35.60 42.18 -8.77
C ARG A 127 -36.97 42.62 -9.30
N THR A 128 -37.36 42.20 -10.51
CA THR A 128 -38.57 42.64 -11.20
C THR A 128 -39.48 41.49 -11.61
N SER A 129 -40.79 41.70 -11.54
CA SER A 129 -41.81 40.73 -11.95
C SER A 129 -41.89 40.62 -13.47
N GLY A 130 -41.29 39.56 -14.03
CA GLY A 130 -41.32 39.26 -15.46
C GLY A 130 -39.99 38.74 -16.03
N ARG A 131 -38.87 38.96 -15.31
CA ARG A 131 -37.58 38.40 -15.69
C ARG A 131 -37.56 36.89 -15.38
N VAL A 132 -37.14 36.06 -16.34
CA VAL A 132 -37.04 34.61 -16.17
C VAL A 132 -35.98 34.29 -15.11
N LYS A 133 -36.29 33.36 -14.20
CA LYS A 133 -35.45 33.03 -13.04
C LYS A 133 -34.48 31.88 -13.36
N THR A 134 -33.62 32.11 -14.34
CA THR A 134 -32.64 31.14 -14.86
C THR A 134 -31.31 31.85 -15.14
N ASP A 135 -30.24 31.07 -15.31
CA ASP A 135 -28.96 31.54 -15.83
C ASP A 135 -28.27 32.55 -14.90
N PHE A 136 -27.93 32.11 -13.70
CA PHE A 136 -27.19 32.91 -12.71
C PHE A 136 -26.33 32.01 -11.83
N SER A 137 -25.14 32.49 -11.43
CA SER A 137 -24.21 31.67 -10.66
C SER A 137 -23.29 32.44 -9.70
N ILE A 138 -22.75 31.70 -8.73
CA ILE A 138 -21.65 32.15 -7.86
C ILE A 138 -20.59 31.05 -7.78
N GLU A 139 -19.33 31.45 -8.00
CA GLU A 139 -18.19 30.54 -8.02
C GLU A 139 -16.94 31.09 -7.34
N GLY A 140 -16.26 30.27 -6.55
CA GLY A 140 -14.91 30.56 -6.05
C GLY A 140 -14.83 31.48 -4.84
N PHE A 141 -15.80 31.44 -3.93
CA PHE A 141 -15.84 32.27 -2.71
C PHE A 141 -15.92 31.46 -1.42
N THR A 142 -15.33 31.97 -0.34
CA THR A 142 -15.82 31.70 1.03
C THR A 142 -17.03 32.58 1.31
N ILE A 143 -18.10 32.04 1.90
CA ILE A 143 -19.38 32.70 2.16
C ILE A 143 -19.80 32.46 3.62
N THR A 144 -19.79 33.53 4.42
CA THR A 144 -20.00 33.49 5.88
C THR A 144 -20.85 34.65 6.42
N GLY A 145 -21.14 34.64 7.72
CA GLY A 145 -21.82 35.71 8.46
C GLY A 145 -23.33 35.83 8.21
N GLY A 146 -23.92 34.95 7.39
CA GLY A 146 -25.33 34.99 7.00
C GLY A 146 -26.26 34.38 8.06
N ILE A 147 -27.30 35.13 8.46
CA ILE A 147 -28.27 34.73 9.49
C ILE A 147 -29.67 34.37 8.96
N GLY A 148 -29.90 34.63 7.66
CA GLY A 148 -31.11 34.23 6.92
C GLY A 148 -32.21 35.28 6.75
N GLU A 149 -33.13 35.02 5.81
CA GLU A 149 -34.22 35.93 5.47
C GLU A 149 -35.52 35.63 6.23
N ASN A 150 -36.01 36.62 6.98
CA ASN A 150 -37.34 36.61 7.60
C ASN A 150 -38.44 36.91 6.54
N ARG A 151 -39.35 35.95 6.31
CA ARG A 151 -40.44 36.10 5.31
C ARG A 151 -41.71 36.65 5.95
N SER A 152 -42.05 37.89 5.61
CA SER A 152 -43.31 38.54 6.04
C SER A 152 -44.54 37.66 5.78
N GLY A 153 -45.36 37.45 6.82
CA GLY A 153 -46.56 36.62 6.77
C GLY A 153 -46.37 35.13 7.12
N VAL A 154 -45.12 34.67 7.30
CA VAL A 154 -44.82 33.29 7.74
C VAL A 154 -43.90 33.35 8.96
N ALA A 155 -44.18 32.54 9.98
CA ALA A 155 -43.37 32.51 11.21
C ALA A 155 -42.04 31.74 11.02
N ARG A 156 -41.21 32.14 10.05
CA ARG A 156 -39.96 31.44 9.72
C ARG A 156 -38.84 32.35 9.20
N ILE A 157 -37.60 31.88 9.38
CA ILE A 157 -36.38 32.42 8.76
C ILE A 157 -35.84 31.36 7.78
N SER A 158 -35.22 31.76 6.68
CA SER A 158 -34.71 30.81 5.68
C SER A 158 -33.42 31.26 5.00
N GLY A 159 -32.47 30.33 4.81
CA GLY A 159 -31.24 30.48 4.03
C GLY A 159 -30.18 31.40 4.63
N GLY A 160 -29.36 30.89 5.56
CA GLY A 160 -28.26 31.64 6.19
C GLY A 160 -27.21 32.12 5.18
N GLY A 161 -26.42 31.20 4.63
CA GLY A 161 -25.40 31.50 3.61
C GLY A 161 -26.02 31.88 2.27
N VAL A 162 -26.51 30.89 1.52
CA VAL A 162 -27.02 31.05 0.16
C VAL A 162 -28.52 30.76 0.10
N PHE A 163 -29.30 31.68 -0.46
CA PHE A 163 -30.77 31.60 -0.58
C PHE A 163 -31.18 31.68 -2.05
N VAL A 164 -31.74 30.59 -2.58
CA VAL A 164 -32.00 30.37 -4.01
C VAL A 164 -33.50 30.43 -4.34
N LEU A 165 -33.87 31.30 -5.29
CA LEU A 165 -35.23 31.40 -5.85
C LEU A 165 -35.23 31.36 -7.39
N GLY A 166 -34.63 30.31 -7.97
CA GLY A 166 -34.65 29.96 -9.39
C GLY A 166 -33.50 29.00 -9.75
N ASN A 167 -33.24 28.84 -11.04
CA ASN A 167 -32.28 27.86 -11.54
C ASN A 167 -30.85 28.45 -11.48
N ALA A 168 -30.26 28.42 -10.28
CA ALA A 168 -28.88 28.82 -10.00
C ALA A 168 -27.86 27.73 -10.36
N VAL A 169 -26.61 28.14 -10.55
CA VAL A 169 -25.44 27.27 -10.31
C VAL A 169 -24.67 27.82 -9.10
N VAL A 170 -24.50 27.02 -8.07
CA VAL A 170 -23.68 27.33 -6.90
C VAL A 170 -22.51 26.35 -6.93
N SER A 171 -21.31 26.83 -7.25
CA SER A 171 -20.18 25.94 -7.53
C SER A 171 -18.85 26.34 -6.91
N ASN A 172 -18.04 25.38 -6.45
CA ASN A 172 -16.67 25.61 -5.99
C ASN A 172 -16.54 26.69 -4.88
N ASN A 173 -17.54 26.80 -3.99
CA ASN A 173 -17.55 27.72 -2.85
C ASN A 173 -17.30 27.01 -1.51
N VAL A 174 -16.85 27.75 -0.50
CA VAL A 174 -16.79 27.32 0.91
C VAL A 174 -17.86 28.08 1.70
N ILE A 175 -18.98 27.42 2.00
CA ILE A 175 -20.13 28.02 2.68
C ILE A 175 -20.08 27.62 4.15
N THR A 176 -19.64 28.53 5.01
CA THR A 176 -19.25 28.20 6.38
C THR A 176 -19.64 29.27 7.41
N GLY A 177 -19.80 28.87 8.67
CA GLY A 177 -20.05 29.79 9.80
C GLY A 177 -21.40 30.52 9.76
N ASN A 178 -22.34 30.10 8.90
CA ASN A 178 -23.65 30.75 8.79
C ASN A 178 -24.56 30.26 9.93
N VAL A 179 -24.55 31.00 11.03
CA VAL A 179 -25.39 30.77 12.22
C VAL A 179 -26.70 31.55 12.06
N MET A 180 -27.80 30.84 11.80
CA MET A 180 -29.12 31.47 11.70
C MET A 180 -29.50 32.17 13.01
N SER A 181 -30.24 33.28 12.94
CA SER A 181 -30.74 33.94 14.17
C SER A 181 -32.00 34.79 13.96
N GLY A 182 -32.87 34.83 14.99
CA GLY A 182 -34.03 35.71 15.07
C GLY A 182 -35.23 35.12 15.82
N PRO A 183 -36.30 35.91 16.06
CA PRO A 183 -37.37 35.56 17.01
C PRO A 183 -38.43 34.57 16.50
N GLN A 184 -38.20 33.91 15.37
CA GLN A 184 -39.15 32.96 14.78
C GLN A 184 -38.88 31.52 15.24
N PRO A 185 -39.91 30.67 15.42
CA PRO A 185 -39.74 29.27 15.86
C PRO A 185 -39.20 28.33 14.79
N ASN A 186 -39.33 28.67 13.49
CA ASN A 186 -38.96 27.78 12.38
C ASN A 186 -37.77 28.38 11.61
N TRP A 187 -36.61 27.72 11.60
CA TRP A 187 -35.44 28.15 10.84
C TRP A 187 -35.03 27.04 9.86
N ILE A 188 -34.71 27.43 8.62
CA ILE A 188 -34.65 26.51 7.47
C ILE A 188 -33.50 26.84 6.52
N GLY A 189 -32.52 25.94 6.39
CA GLY A 189 -31.36 26.07 5.50
C GLY A 189 -30.29 26.99 6.10
N GLY A 190 -29.30 26.41 6.79
CA GLY A 190 -28.16 27.14 7.34
C GLY A 190 -27.18 27.56 6.25
N GLY A 191 -26.54 26.58 5.59
CA GLY A 191 -25.62 26.81 4.48
C GLY A 191 -26.33 27.25 3.19
N VAL A 192 -27.09 26.36 2.57
CA VAL A 192 -27.82 26.60 1.31
C VAL A 192 -29.30 26.29 1.49
N TYR A 193 -30.17 27.19 1.01
CA TYR A 193 -31.61 27.03 0.97
C TYR A 193 -32.13 27.19 -0.47
N VAL A 194 -32.84 26.18 -0.99
CA VAL A 194 -33.56 26.23 -2.26
C VAL A 194 -35.06 26.31 -1.99
N GLY A 195 -35.65 27.45 -2.35
CA GLY A 195 -37.10 27.69 -2.20
C GLY A 195 -37.90 27.67 -3.51
N TYR A 196 -37.23 27.64 -4.67
CA TYR A 196 -37.86 27.58 -5.99
C TYR A 196 -36.81 27.27 -7.09
N GLY A 197 -37.22 26.56 -8.13
CA GLY A 197 -36.44 26.29 -9.34
C GLY A 197 -35.65 24.98 -9.31
N ASP A 198 -34.83 24.79 -10.34
CA ASP A 198 -34.00 23.60 -10.54
C ASP A 198 -32.51 23.99 -10.52
N PRO A 199 -31.93 24.31 -9.34
CA PRO A 199 -30.53 24.68 -9.24
C PRO A 199 -29.60 23.45 -9.25
N VAL A 200 -28.35 23.72 -9.61
CA VAL A 200 -27.21 22.79 -9.46
C VAL A 200 -26.31 23.31 -8.34
N ILE A 201 -26.08 22.49 -7.34
CA ILE A 201 -25.17 22.75 -6.22
C ILE A 201 -24.02 21.75 -6.37
N ILE A 202 -22.84 22.21 -6.84
CA ILE A 202 -21.76 21.32 -7.26
C ILE A 202 -20.35 21.73 -6.81
N GLY A 203 -19.55 20.81 -6.26
CA GLY A 203 -18.15 21.10 -5.90
C GLY A 203 -17.97 22.01 -4.69
N ASN A 204 -19.01 22.26 -3.88
CA ASN A 204 -18.92 23.16 -2.73
C ASN A 204 -18.50 22.41 -1.45
N THR A 205 -17.75 23.09 -0.58
CA THR A 205 -17.61 22.69 0.83
C THR A 205 -18.65 23.46 1.64
N ILE A 206 -19.50 22.78 2.40
CA ILE A 206 -20.59 23.37 3.18
C ILE A 206 -20.45 22.86 4.61
N THR A 207 -19.94 23.70 5.51
CA THR A 207 -19.49 23.23 6.84
C THR A 207 -19.77 24.19 7.99
N GLY A 208 -19.99 23.66 9.20
CA GLY A 208 -20.17 24.47 10.41
C GLY A 208 -21.35 25.45 10.38
N ASN A 209 -22.35 25.21 9.53
CA ASN A 209 -23.55 26.06 9.46
C ASN A 209 -24.58 25.58 10.49
N VAL A 210 -25.20 26.50 11.23
CA VAL A 210 -25.99 26.19 12.43
C VAL A 210 -27.41 26.75 12.35
N VAL A 211 -28.37 25.87 12.60
CA VAL A 211 -29.81 26.16 12.63
C VAL A 211 -30.35 25.77 13.99
N ASN A 212 -30.48 26.74 14.92
CA ASN A 212 -30.89 26.51 16.32
C ASN A 212 -32.00 27.47 16.84
N PRO A 213 -33.26 27.34 16.36
CA PRO A 213 -34.37 28.22 16.72
C PRO A 213 -34.82 28.12 18.20
N PRO A 214 -35.02 29.28 18.87
CA PRO A 214 -35.45 29.31 20.27
C PRO A 214 -36.89 28.78 20.45
N PRO A 215 -37.18 28.05 21.54
CA PRO A 215 -38.54 27.65 21.88
C PRO A 215 -39.47 28.86 22.10
N LEU A 216 -40.64 28.87 21.45
CA LEU A 216 -41.64 29.93 21.66
C LEU A 216 -42.32 29.79 23.02
N GLY A 217 -41.88 30.57 24.01
CA GLY A 217 -42.61 30.79 25.26
C GLY A 217 -42.91 29.51 26.06
N GLY A 218 -42.02 28.51 26.02
CA GLY A 218 -42.21 27.20 26.65
C GLY A 218 -42.98 26.18 25.81
N SER A 219 -43.21 26.45 24.51
CA SER A 219 -43.83 25.50 23.58
C SER A 219 -42.79 24.57 22.92
N THR A 220 -43.13 23.27 22.85
CA THR A 220 -42.32 22.16 22.32
C THR A 220 -42.25 22.11 20.78
N SER A 221 -42.19 23.27 20.12
CA SER A 221 -42.54 23.42 18.70
C SER A 221 -41.57 24.24 17.83
N SER A 222 -40.32 24.42 18.25
CA SER A 222 -39.28 24.96 17.36
C SER A 222 -38.81 23.93 16.33
N LEU A 223 -38.62 24.36 15.08
CA LEU A 223 -38.37 23.51 13.92
C LEU A 223 -37.08 23.94 13.21
N ALA A 224 -36.05 23.11 13.31
CA ALA A 224 -34.76 23.29 12.66
C ALA A 224 -34.63 22.36 11.46
N VAL A 225 -34.20 22.87 10.31
CA VAL A 225 -34.31 22.14 9.04
C VAL A 225 -33.12 22.43 8.13
N GLY A 226 -32.37 21.41 7.71
CA GLY A 226 -31.27 21.53 6.77
C GLY A 226 -30.14 22.41 7.28
N GLY A 227 -29.23 21.85 8.09
CA GLY A 227 -28.03 22.57 8.54
C GLY A 227 -27.16 23.00 7.36
N GLY A 228 -26.72 22.02 6.56
CA GLY A 228 -25.95 22.25 5.34
C GLY A 228 -26.84 22.72 4.18
N ILE A 229 -27.61 21.81 3.57
CA ILE A 229 -28.51 22.11 2.44
C ILE A 229 -29.97 21.83 2.80
N HIS A 230 -30.88 22.74 2.46
CA HIS A 230 -32.31 22.47 2.37
C HIS A 230 -32.86 22.70 0.95
N VAL A 231 -33.68 21.76 0.47
CA VAL A 231 -34.57 21.93 -0.70
C VAL A 231 -36.03 21.84 -0.26
N GLU A 232 -36.81 22.89 -0.50
CA GLU A 232 -38.23 22.97 -0.14
C GLU A 232 -39.14 22.36 -1.23
N GLY A 233 -40.10 21.55 -0.80
CA GLY A 233 -41.07 20.85 -1.65
C GLY A 233 -42.53 21.21 -1.35
N ASN A 234 -43.47 20.32 -1.68
CA ASN A 234 -44.90 20.66 -1.87
C ASN A 234 -45.75 20.77 -0.58
N GLY A 235 -45.36 21.68 0.31
CA GLY A 235 -46.21 22.19 1.40
C GLY A 235 -47.36 23.09 0.91
N ILE A 236 -48.37 22.50 0.24
CA ILE A 236 -49.61 23.18 -0.22
C ILE A 236 -49.33 24.43 -1.09
N GLY A 237 -48.59 24.30 -2.20
CA GLY A 237 -48.21 25.51 -2.97
C GLY A 237 -47.65 25.37 -4.40
N VAL A 238 -47.73 24.22 -5.07
CA VAL A 238 -47.28 24.03 -6.48
C VAL A 238 -45.88 24.58 -6.75
N VAL A 239 -44.88 23.99 -6.10
CA VAL A 239 -43.46 24.17 -6.48
C VAL A 239 -42.86 22.79 -6.72
N ILE A 240 -42.40 22.56 -7.95
CA ILE A 240 -41.73 21.33 -8.37
C ILE A 240 -40.26 21.72 -8.56
N THR A 241 -39.36 21.13 -7.79
CA THR A 241 -37.91 21.36 -7.87
C THR A 241 -37.24 20.07 -8.33
N HIS A 242 -36.26 20.20 -9.24
CA HIS A 242 -35.45 19.08 -9.76
C HIS A 242 -33.98 19.34 -9.40
N THR A 243 -33.71 19.57 -8.12
CA THR A 243 -32.38 20.02 -7.65
C THR A 243 -31.32 18.92 -7.85
N ARG A 244 -30.13 19.30 -8.31
CA ARG A 244 -28.93 18.43 -8.30
C ARG A 244 -27.99 18.87 -7.18
N ILE A 245 -27.71 17.95 -6.26
CA ILE A 245 -26.70 18.08 -5.21
C ILE A 245 -25.61 17.05 -5.52
N GLU A 246 -24.46 17.53 -5.99
CA GLU A 246 -23.46 16.73 -6.69
C GLU A 246 -22.03 17.13 -6.34
N ALA A 247 -21.10 16.20 -6.11
CA ALA A 247 -19.69 16.49 -5.82
C ALA A 247 -19.43 17.49 -4.65
N ASN A 248 -20.32 17.59 -3.66
CA ASN A 248 -20.12 18.49 -2.50
C ASN A 248 -19.55 17.75 -1.29
N THR A 249 -18.80 18.48 -0.45
CA THR A 249 -18.40 18.07 0.90
C THR A 249 -19.28 18.80 1.90
N ILE A 250 -20.04 18.07 2.71
CA ILE A 250 -21.07 18.60 3.61
C ILE A 250 -20.75 18.10 5.03
N ALA A 251 -20.11 18.95 5.83
CA ALA A 251 -19.42 18.56 7.06
C ALA A 251 -19.91 19.33 8.30
N ASP A 252 -20.18 18.67 9.42
CA ASP A 252 -20.36 19.31 10.74
C ASP A 252 -21.48 20.36 10.83
N ASN A 253 -22.48 20.27 9.95
CA ASN A 253 -23.63 21.19 9.98
C ASN A 253 -24.68 20.72 11.01
N VAL A 254 -25.32 21.67 11.68
CA VAL A 254 -26.19 21.40 12.84
C VAL A 254 -27.62 21.88 12.60
N ALA A 255 -28.59 20.96 12.70
CA ALA A 255 -30.02 21.24 12.68
C ALA A 255 -30.67 20.87 14.04
N GLN A 256 -30.61 21.78 15.00
CA GLN A 256 -30.97 21.55 16.41
C GLN A 256 -32.22 22.34 16.81
N GLY A 257 -33.17 21.71 17.49
CA GLY A 257 -34.40 22.33 17.99
C GLY A 257 -35.32 21.30 18.64
N GLU A 258 -36.58 21.66 18.91
CA GLU A 258 -37.58 20.68 19.37
C GLU A 258 -37.88 19.62 18.28
N ILE A 259 -37.71 19.96 17.01
CA ILE A 259 -37.72 19.04 15.85
C ILE A 259 -36.60 19.46 14.89
N GLY A 260 -35.48 18.72 14.87
CA GLY A 260 -34.31 18.98 14.00
C GLY A 260 -34.16 17.99 12.85
N LYS A 261 -34.24 18.44 11.60
CA LYS A 261 -34.39 17.57 10.41
C LYS A 261 -33.34 17.84 9.31
N GLY A 262 -32.51 16.83 9.02
CA GLY A 262 -31.42 16.91 8.06
C GLY A 262 -30.30 17.82 8.56
N GLY A 263 -29.30 17.26 9.23
CA GLY A 263 -28.09 18.00 9.62
C GLY A 263 -27.32 18.44 8.38
N GLY A 264 -26.89 17.47 7.57
CA GLY A 264 -26.20 17.74 6.31
C GLY A 264 -27.16 18.20 5.21
N ILE A 265 -28.12 17.35 4.83
CA ILE A 265 -29.11 17.63 3.79
C ILE A 265 -30.53 17.34 4.30
N ARG A 266 -31.49 18.24 4.06
CA ARG A 266 -32.90 17.86 3.91
C ARG A 266 -33.41 18.22 2.52
N VAL A 267 -33.79 17.20 1.74
CA VAL A 267 -34.39 17.35 0.42
C VAL A 267 -35.88 16.96 0.44
N ASP A 268 -36.71 17.76 -0.23
CA ASP A 268 -38.14 17.54 -0.45
C ASP A 268 -38.40 17.73 -1.95
N GLY A 269 -38.12 16.67 -2.71
CA GLY A 269 -37.85 16.74 -4.15
C GLY A 269 -38.94 16.16 -5.05
N ALA A 270 -38.93 16.56 -6.31
CA ALA A 270 -39.73 15.93 -7.36
C ALA A 270 -38.89 14.99 -8.23
N TYR A 271 -39.55 14.08 -8.96
CA TYR A 271 -38.92 13.08 -9.83
C TYR A 271 -37.84 13.69 -10.73
N GLY A 272 -36.57 13.29 -10.53
CA GLY A 272 -35.40 13.90 -11.18
C GLY A 272 -34.55 14.76 -10.24
N THR A 273 -34.96 14.95 -8.99
CA THR A 273 -34.08 15.43 -7.91
C THR A 273 -33.06 14.35 -7.55
N VAL A 274 -31.79 14.72 -7.48
CA VAL A 274 -30.69 13.79 -7.24
C VAL A 274 -29.72 14.34 -6.20
N VAL A 275 -29.41 13.52 -5.21
CA VAL A 275 -28.29 13.67 -4.27
C VAL A 275 -27.28 12.59 -4.64
N THR A 276 -26.25 12.93 -5.42
CA THR A 276 -25.28 11.93 -5.92
C THR A 276 -23.84 12.36 -5.69
N ARG A 277 -22.93 11.41 -5.44
CA ARG A 277 -21.50 11.70 -5.36
C ARG A 277 -21.19 12.85 -4.39
N ASN A 278 -21.68 12.80 -3.15
CA ASN A 278 -21.33 13.77 -2.10
C ASN A 278 -20.60 13.07 -0.94
N ILE A 279 -19.77 13.81 -0.21
CA ILE A 279 -19.21 13.42 1.08
C ILE A 279 -20.03 14.11 2.16
N ILE A 280 -20.60 13.34 3.10
CA ILE A 280 -21.55 13.83 4.11
C ILE A 280 -21.09 13.32 5.48
N VAL A 281 -20.49 14.21 6.29
CA VAL A 281 -19.71 13.84 7.48
C VAL A 281 -20.08 14.67 8.72
N GLY A 282 -20.10 14.07 9.92
CA GLY A 282 -20.15 14.79 11.20
C GLY A 282 -21.43 15.60 11.48
N ASN A 283 -22.38 15.63 10.55
CA ASN A 283 -23.57 16.47 10.64
C ASN A 283 -24.54 15.97 11.72
N ARG A 284 -25.17 16.90 12.45
CA ARG A 284 -25.96 16.59 13.65
C ARG A 284 -27.40 17.11 13.51
N SER A 285 -28.40 16.32 13.89
CA SER A 285 -29.81 16.78 13.91
C SER A 285 -30.62 16.28 15.10
N SER A 286 -31.46 17.14 15.70
CA SER A 286 -32.16 16.79 16.96
C SER A 286 -33.44 15.95 16.82
N TYR A 287 -33.73 15.41 15.63
CA TYR A 287 -34.91 14.55 15.40
C TYR A 287 -34.69 13.49 14.33
N GLY A 288 -34.17 13.83 13.14
CA GLY A 288 -33.90 12.80 12.14
C GLY A 288 -33.18 13.24 10.87
N GLY A 289 -32.43 12.29 10.30
CA GLY A 289 -31.44 12.53 9.25
C GLY A 289 -30.28 13.34 9.81
N GLY A 290 -29.26 12.67 10.36
CA GLY A 290 -28.00 13.34 10.68
C GLY A 290 -27.34 13.80 9.39
N GLY A 291 -27.00 12.85 8.53
CA GLY A 291 -26.46 13.09 7.19
C GLY A 291 -27.54 13.61 6.23
N VAL A 292 -28.50 12.77 5.84
CA VAL A 292 -29.51 13.06 4.81
C VAL A 292 -30.92 12.75 5.28
N MET A 293 -31.86 13.68 5.09
CA MET A 293 -33.30 13.43 5.20
C MET A 293 -34.01 13.64 3.87
N VAL A 294 -34.79 12.66 3.43
CA VAL A 294 -35.46 12.59 2.13
C VAL A 294 -36.99 12.64 2.29
N TYR A 295 -37.60 13.54 1.53
CA TYR A 295 -39.03 13.70 1.28
C TYR A 295 -39.27 13.72 -0.25
N GLY A 296 -40.46 13.30 -0.70
CA GLY A 296 -40.84 13.35 -2.12
C GLY A 296 -40.16 12.25 -2.96
N THR A 297 -39.91 12.50 -4.25
CA THR A 297 -39.32 11.51 -5.18
C THR A 297 -37.86 11.87 -5.47
N VAL A 298 -36.91 11.08 -4.96
CA VAL A 298 -35.47 11.44 -4.96
C VAL A 298 -34.59 10.21 -5.23
N SER A 299 -33.51 10.41 -5.99
CA SER A 299 -32.42 9.44 -6.12
C SER A 299 -31.25 9.85 -5.23
N VAL A 300 -30.76 8.92 -4.41
CA VAL A 300 -29.60 9.07 -3.51
C VAL A 300 -28.57 8.02 -3.93
N ASP A 301 -27.65 8.40 -4.81
CA ASP A 301 -26.80 7.45 -5.52
C ASP A 301 -25.29 7.78 -5.37
N ASP A 302 -24.45 6.79 -5.07
CA ASP A 302 -22.98 6.91 -5.07
C ASP A 302 -22.39 7.92 -4.04
N ASN A 303 -23.04 8.14 -2.89
CA ASN A 303 -22.55 9.04 -1.83
C ASN A 303 -21.76 8.29 -0.73
N LEU A 304 -20.87 9.02 -0.04
CA LEU A 304 -20.24 8.61 1.21
C LEU A 304 -20.90 9.35 2.38
N VAL A 305 -21.44 8.62 3.35
CA VAL A 305 -22.16 9.18 4.50
C VAL A 305 -21.63 8.55 5.80
N PHE A 306 -20.86 9.31 6.58
CA PHE A 306 -20.20 8.77 7.79
C PHE A 306 -20.15 9.69 9.01
N GLY A 307 -20.11 9.12 10.20
CA GLY A 307 -19.98 9.87 11.46
C GLY A 307 -21.12 10.87 11.75
N ASN A 308 -22.23 10.82 11.00
CA ASN A 308 -23.36 11.72 11.23
C ASN A 308 -24.23 11.21 12.37
N SER A 309 -24.83 12.12 13.14
CA SER A 309 -25.59 11.78 14.35
C SER A 309 -27.00 12.39 14.35
N THR A 310 -27.93 11.69 15.00
CA THR A 310 -29.26 12.22 15.30
C THR A 310 -29.80 11.72 16.63
N LEU A 311 -30.91 12.28 17.11
CA LEU A 311 -31.52 11.88 18.40
C LEU A 311 -32.64 10.84 18.29
N ILE A 312 -33.26 10.64 17.11
CA ILE A 312 -34.42 9.71 16.99
C ILE A 312 -34.41 8.85 15.72
N TYR A 313 -34.27 9.41 14.50
CA TYR A 313 -34.51 8.65 13.25
C TYR A 313 -33.41 8.85 12.18
N GLY A 314 -32.64 7.81 11.84
CA GLY A 314 -31.72 7.84 10.69
C GLY A 314 -30.48 8.71 10.93
N GLY A 315 -29.42 8.14 11.51
CA GLY A 315 -28.13 8.81 11.68
C GLY A 315 -27.52 9.19 10.33
N GLY A 316 -27.33 8.20 9.45
CA GLY A 316 -26.89 8.39 8.07
C GLY A 316 -28.02 8.95 7.20
N LEU A 317 -28.99 8.11 6.85
CA LEU A 317 -30.13 8.43 5.99
C LEU A 317 -31.47 8.25 6.71
N ASN A 318 -32.39 9.18 6.48
CA ASN A 318 -33.80 9.10 6.90
C ASN A 318 -34.72 9.35 5.70
N VAL A 319 -35.44 8.32 5.26
CA VAL A 319 -36.41 8.35 4.16
C VAL A 319 -37.82 8.41 4.74
N TYR A 320 -38.47 9.57 4.65
CA TYR A 320 -39.74 9.85 5.32
C TYR A 320 -40.82 10.25 4.33
N GLN A 321 -41.84 9.39 4.16
CA GLN A 321 -42.94 9.60 3.19
C GLN A 321 -42.44 9.94 1.76
N ALA A 322 -41.51 9.13 1.25
CA ALA A 322 -40.78 9.39 0.01
C ALA A 322 -40.76 8.19 -0.95
N ASP A 323 -40.70 8.50 -2.25
CA ASP A 323 -40.35 7.57 -3.33
C ASP A 323 -38.83 7.64 -3.55
N ALA A 324 -38.06 6.92 -2.72
CA ALA A 324 -36.60 7.04 -2.68
C ALA A 324 -35.89 5.86 -3.34
N ARG A 325 -34.93 6.16 -4.22
CA ARG A 325 -33.91 5.19 -4.65
C ARG A 325 -32.62 5.46 -3.88
N ILE A 326 -32.04 4.42 -3.30
CA ILE A 326 -30.77 4.46 -2.56
C ILE A 326 -29.83 3.44 -3.20
N THR A 327 -28.84 3.87 -3.99
CA THR A 327 -27.92 2.98 -4.72
C THR A 327 -26.45 3.29 -4.46
N ASN A 328 -25.59 2.27 -4.41
CA ASN A 328 -24.11 2.42 -4.41
C ASN A 328 -23.52 3.25 -3.25
N ASN A 329 -24.30 3.67 -2.26
CA ASN A 329 -23.80 4.51 -1.16
C ASN A 329 -22.99 3.69 -0.17
N THR A 330 -22.00 4.33 0.45
CA THR A 330 -21.27 3.82 1.61
C THR A 330 -21.74 4.57 2.85
N ILE A 331 -22.32 3.86 3.81
CA ILE A 331 -23.02 4.43 4.97
C ILE A 331 -22.42 3.79 6.24
N VAL A 332 -21.46 4.49 6.86
CA VAL A 332 -20.58 3.90 7.88
C VAL A 332 -20.46 4.74 9.15
N GLY A 333 -20.48 4.13 10.34
CA GLY A 333 -20.20 4.85 11.60
C GLY A 333 -21.20 5.95 11.99
N ASN A 334 -22.43 5.94 11.47
CA ASN A 334 -23.45 6.93 11.82
C ASN A 334 -24.26 6.48 13.04
N SER A 335 -24.66 7.43 13.91
CA SER A 335 -25.23 7.12 15.23
C SER A 335 -26.64 7.69 15.47
N VAL A 336 -27.41 7.03 16.35
CA VAL A 336 -28.59 7.62 16.99
C VAL A 336 -28.43 7.58 18.50
N ASN A 337 -28.05 8.72 19.09
CA ASN A 337 -27.72 8.85 20.51
C ASN A 337 -28.87 9.52 21.30
N LEU A 338 -29.27 8.92 22.41
CA LEU A 338 -30.43 9.33 23.22
C LEU A 338 -29.98 10.10 24.47
N THR A 339 -29.82 11.42 24.35
CA THR A 339 -29.35 12.31 25.44
C THR A 339 -30.45 13.19 26.04
N THR A 340 -31.71 12.72 25.94
CA THR A 340 -32.97 13.46 26.18
C THR A 340 -33.26 14.60 25.20
N LYS A 341 -34.55 14.77 24.88
CA LYS A 341 -35.06 15.94 24.16
C LYS A 341 -35.07 17.15 25.10
N PRO A 342 -34.90 18.42 24.63
CA PRO A 342 -34.99 19.61 25.47
C PRO A 342 -36.31 19.78 26.26
N SER A 343 -37.34 18.99 25.93
CA SER A 343 -38.62 18.91 26.64
C SER A 343 -38.81 17.64 27.50
N GLY A 344 -37.76 16.87 27.80
CA GLY A 344 -37.74 15.83 28.84
C GLY A 344 -38.46 14.51 28.56
N TYR A 345 -38.82 14.20 27.30
CA TYR A 345 -39.48 12.94 26.93
C TYR A 345 -38.50 11.96 26.29
N THR A 346 -38.54 10.70 26.73
CA THR A 346 -37.90 9.55 26.06
C THR A 346 -38.74 9.10 24.85
N TYR A 347 -38.04 8.78 23.76
CA TYR A 347 -38.61 8.18 22.55
C TYR A 347 -37.74 6.97 22.17
N ALA A 348 -38.34 5.97 21.52
CA ALA A 348 -37.58 4.91 20.88
C ALA A 348 -36.80 5.49 19.69
N THR A 349 -35.56 5.02 19.49
CA THR A 349 -34.65 5.44 18.41
C THR A 349 -34.64 4.42 17.27
N TYR A 350 -34.33 4.84 16.04
CA TYR A 350 -34.59 4.04 14.84
C TYR A 350 -33.55 4.26 13.74
N GLY A 351 -32.84 3.19 13.34
CA GLY A 351 -31.93 3.17 12.19
C GLY A 351 -30.70 4.07 12.31
N GLY A 352 -29.56 3.51 12.72
CA GLY A 352 -28.26 4.18 12.68
C GLY A 352 -27.85 4.56 11.25
N GLY A 353 -27.73 3.57 10.36
CA GLY A 353 -27.38 3.77 8.95
C GLY A 353 -28.54 4.31 8.12
N VAL A 354 -29.63 3.54 7.98
CA VAL A 354 -30.79 3.89 7.15
C VAL A 354 -32.10 3.67 7.90
N CYS A 355 -32.91 4.71 8.04
CA CYS A 355 -34.30 4.64 8.52
C CYS A 355 -35.28 4.92 7.38
N VAL A 356 -36.32 4.09 7.21
CA VAL A 356 -37.43 4.29 6.27
C VAL A 356 -38.75 4.36 7.04
N ASP A 357 -39.54 5.43 6.89
CA ASP A 357 -40.77 5.66 7.66
C ASP A 357 -41.91 6.28 6.81
N ALA A 358 -43.15 6.01 7.21
CA ALA A 358 -44.34 6.67 6.68
C ALA A 358 -45.49 6.72 7.71
N LEU A 359 -46.09 7.91 7.87
CA LEU A 359 -47.24 8.15 8.78
C LEU A 359 -48.49 7.30 8.48
N PHE A 360 -48.62 6.76 7.27
CA PHE A 360 -49.78 6.00 6.82
C PHE A 360 -49.35 4.85 5.91
N SER A 361 -50.16 3.78 5.89
CA SER A 361 -49.95 2.65 4.97
C SER A 361 -50.03 3.10 3.52
N GLN A 362 -48.90 3.02 2.80
CA GLN A 362 -48.84 3.31 1.36
C GLN A 362 -49.46 2.13 0.59
N THR A 363 -50.69 2.30 0.08
CA THR A 363 -51.50 1.20 -0.47
C THR A 363 -51.11 0.75 -1.89
N SER A 364 -49.95 1.16 -2.41
CA SER A 364 -49.61 1.02 -3.83
C SER A 364 -48.12 0.77 -4.11
N SER A 365 -47.66 -0.45 -3.84
CA SER A 365 -46.32 -0.99 -4.20
C SER A 365 -45.13 -0.36 -3.45
N PRO A 366 -43.94 -1.02 -3.45
CA PRO A 366 -42.71 -0.45 -2.91
C PRO A 366 -42.30 0.84 -3.64
N SER A 367 -42.39 1.96 -2.91
CA SER A 367 -41.91 3.29 -3.28
C SER A 367 -40.41 3.48 -3.01
N VAL A 368 -39.83 2.65 -2.13
CA VAL A 368 -38.42 2.75 -1.71
C VAL A 368 -37.60 1.55 -2.19
N TYR A 369 -36.40 1.82 -2.71
CA TYR A 369 -35.45 0.82 -3.23
C TYR A 369 -34.08 1.04 -2.57
N VAL A 370 -33.53 0.01 -1.92
CA VAL A 370 -32.21 0.01 -1.29
C VAL A 370 -31.36 -1.06 -1.95
N THR A 371 -30.49 -0.66 -2.88
CA THR A 371 -29.83 -1.59 -3.81
C THR A 371 -28.33 -1.36 -3.92
N ASN A 372 -27.50 -2.40 -3.75
CA ASN A 372 -26.04 -2.32 -3.91
C ASN A 372 -25.34 -1.27 -3.01
N ASN A 373 -25.81 -1.08 -1.77
CA ASN A 373 -25.15 -0.19 -0.79
C ASN A 373 -24.27 -0.99 0.19
N LEU A 374 -23.38 -0.30 0.89
CA LEU A 374 -22.60 -0.84 2.02
C LEU A 374 -23.01 -0.11 3.30
N ILE A 375 -23.49 -0.85 4.31
CA ILE A 375 -24.05 -0.27 5.55
C ILE A 375 -23.40 -0.96 6.77
N VAL A 376 -22.41 -0.31 7.39
CA VAL A 376 -21.47 -0.94 8.35
C VAL A 376 -21.20 -0.07 9.57
N ALA A 377 -20.94 -0.64 10.75
CA ALA A 377 -20.49 0.08 11.95
C ALA A 377 -21.41 1.22 12.45
N ASN A 378 -22.65 1.30 11.97
CA ASN A 378 -23.61 2.29 12.45
C ASN A 378 -24.15 1.86 13.83
N THR A 379 -24.58 2.81 14.67
CA THR A 379 -24.94 2.55 16.08
C THR A 379 -26.31 3.14 16.48
N VAL A 380 -26.98 2.50 17.44
CA VAL A 380 -28.14 3.07 18.17
C VAL A 380 -28.08 2.71 19.65
N THR A 381 -28.70 3.54 20.49
CA THR A 381 -28.85 3.29 21.93
C THR A 381 -29.71 2.08 22.27
N ALA A 382 -29.58 1.60 23.52
CA ALA A 382 -30.28 0.46 24.10
C ALA A 382 -31.81 0.41 23.86
N ALA A 383 -32.47 1.56 23.87
CA ALA A 383 -33.91 1.70 23.61
C ALA A 383 -34.26 1.81 22.12
N GLY A 384 -33.29 1.50 21.24
CA GLY A 384 -33.36 1.67 19.79
C GLY A 384 -33.70 0.41 19.03
N THR A 385 -34.21 0.58 17.82
CA THR A 385 -34.59 -0.51 16.92
C THR A 385 -33.77 -0.49 15.63
N SER A 386 -32.85 -1.46 15.51
CA SER A 386 -31.91 -1.67 14.41
C SER A 386 -30.91 -0.53 14.17
N ALA A 387 -29.63 -0.89 14.18
CA ALA A 387 -28.55 0.05 13.88
C ALA A 387 -28.21 0.13 12.38
N GLY A 388 -28.36 -0.95 11.61
CA GLY A 388 -28.04 -0.96 10.18
C GLY A 388 -29.14 -0.33 9.33
N LEU A 389 -30.24 -1.07 9.14
CA LEU A 389 -31.41 -0.65 8.36
C LEU A 389 -32.70 -0.87 9.15
N TYR A 390 -33.58 0.12 9.16
CA TYR A 390 -34.89 0.07 9.79
C TYR A 390 -35.99 0.48 8.79
N SER A 391 -37.16 -0.18 8.86
CA SER A 391 -38.34 0.23 8.07
C SER A 391 -39.64 0.13 8.88
N HIS A 392 -40.37 1.23 8.93
CA HIS A 392 -41.66 1.37 9.60
C HIS A 392 -42.78 1.66 8.61
N ILE A 393 -43.81 0.81 8.64
CA ILE A 393 -45.05 0.83 7.82
C ILE A 393 -44.82 0.63 6.31
N THR A 394 -43.75 1.17 5.73
CA THR A 394 -43.30 0.99 4.35
C THR A 394 -42.60 -0.37 4.14
N THR A 395 -42.74 -0.95 2.95
CA THR A 395 -42.01 -2.15 2.50
C THR A 395 -41.00 -1.77 1.40
N PRO A 396 -39.72 -1.54 1.72
CA PRO A 396 -38.69 -1.23 0.73
C PRO A 396 -38.19 -2.49 0.03
N ILE A 397 -37.93 -2.44 -1.29
CA ILE A 397 -37.18 -3.53 -1.95
C ILE A 397 -35.70 -3.40 -1.55
N ILE A 398 -35.14 -4.49 -1.01
CA ILE A 398 -33.73 -4.59 -0.63
C ILE A 398 -33.06 -5.70 -1.45
N SER A 399 -31.96 -5.37 -2.14
CA SER A 399 -31.12 -6.36 -2.84
C SER A 399 -29.65 -5.93 -2.96
N TYR A 400 -28.74 -6.91 -3.00
CA TYR A 400 -27.29 -6.72 -3.17
C TYR A 400 -26.64 -5.75 -2.16
N THR A 401 -27.32 -5.45 -1.06
CA THR A 401 -26.87 -4.50 -0.04
C THR A 401 -26.17 -5.29 1.05
N ASP A 402 -24.90 -4.96 1.29
CA ASP A 402 -24.05 -5.64 2.25
C ASP A 402 -24.17 -4.94 3.61
N LEU A 403 -24.50 -5.71 4.65
CA LEU A 403 -24.76 -5.26 6.03
C LEU A 403 -23.83 -6.05 6.98
N TRP A 404 -23.16 -5.35 7.89
CA TRP A 404 -22.22 -5.94 8.86
C TRP A 404 -21.95 -5.04 10.06
N ASN A 405 -21.76 -5.62 11.25
CA ASN A 405 -21.27 -4.96 12.48
C ASN A 405 -22.03 -3.67 12.87
N ASN A 406 -23.36 -3.63 12.74
CA ASN A 406 -24.14 -2.46 13.14
C ASN A 406 -24.68 -2.65 14.57
N LEU A 407 -24.19 -1.87 15.53
CA LEU A 407 -24.25 -2.22 16.96
C LEU A 407 -25.41 -1.57 17.73
N LEU A 408 -26.04 -2.37 18.60
CA LEU A 408 -27.03 -1.94 19.59
C LEU A 408 -26.35 -1.84 20.98
N LEU A 409 -26.24 -0.63 21.51
CA LEU A 409 -25.47 -0.35 22.74
C LEU A 409 -26.35 -0.10 23.98
N PRO A 410 -26.41 -1.01 24.97
CA PRO A 410 -25.95 -2.40 24.97
C PRO A 410 -27.14 -3.40 24.89
N ALA A 411 -27.00 -4.39 24.01
CA ALA A 411 -27.80 -5.62 24.08
C ALA A 411 -27.36 -6.49 25.27
N SER A 412 -28.27 -7.31 25.81
CA SER A 412 -27.86 -8.41 26.70
C SER A 412 -27.18 -9.52 25.90
N ILE A 413 -26.45 -10.42 26.56
CA ILE A 413 -25.82 -11.58 25.87
C ILE A 413 -26.85 -12.57 25.29
N ASP A 414 -28.12 -12.48 25.71
CA ASP A 414 -29.24 -13.22 25.14
C ASP A 414 -29.93 -12.49 23.97
N ASP A 415 -29.62 -11.20 23.73
CA ASP A 415 -30.22 -10.33 22.70
C ASP A 415 -29.29 -10.09 21.49
N VAL A 416 -28.62 -11.15 21.01
CA VAL A 416 -27.73 -11.09 19.84
C VAL A 416 -28.54 -10.76 18.56
N GLY A 417 -28.60 -9.47 18.21
CA GLY A 417 -29.38 -8.92 17.09
C GLY A 417 -28.66 -7.86 16.26
N GLY A 418 -27.33 -7.92 16.18
CA GLY A 418 -26.47 -6.99 15.43
C GLY A 418 -26.29 -7.30 13.93
N ASP A 419 -26.69 -8.51 13.51
CA ASP A 419 -26.90 -8.89 12.11
C ASP A 419 -28.32 -9.50 12.02
N PHE A 420 -29.01 -9.26 10.91
CA PHE A 420 -30.37 -9.77 10.74
C PHE A 420 -30.34 -11.28 10.48
N THR A 421 -31.31 -12.01 11.04
CA THR A 421 -31.69 -13.30 10.47
C THR A 421 -32.39 -13.11 9.11
N GLU A 422 -32.39 -14.14 8.24
CA GLU A 422 -33.22 -14.13 7.01
C GLU A 422 -34.69 -13.78 7.32
N THR A 423 -35.19 -14.26 8.47
CA THR A 423 -36.55 -14.02 8.96
C THR A 423 -36.81 -12.60 9.49
N GLN A 424 -35.79 -11.78 9.71
CA GLN A 424 -35.93 -10.37 10.11
C GLN A 424 -35.92 -9.42 8.90
N VAL A 425 -35.12 -9.69 7.86
CA VAL A 425 -35.21 -8.90 6.59
C VAL A 425 -36.51 -9.20 5.84
N ILE A 426 -37.01 -10.44 5.91
CA ILE A 426 -38.39 -10.80 5.49
C ILE A 426 -39.37 -10.34 6.59
N GLY A 427 -39.46 -9.03 6.81
CA GLY A 427 -40.25 -8.44 7.89
C GLY A 427 -41.73 -8.83 7.86
N LEU A 428 -42.37 -8.74 9.03
CA LEU A 428 -43.72 -9.21 9.44
C LEU A 428 -44.94 -8.80 8.55
N ARG A 429 -44.72 -8.19 7.39
CA ARG A 429 -45.75 -7.74 6.43
C ARG A 429 -45.36 -8.04 4.97
N ASN A 430 -44.73 -9.19 4.70
CA ASN A 430 -44.29 -9.66 3.38
C ASN A 430 -43.27 -8.73 2.70
N ASN A 431 -42.14 -8.43 3.35
CA ASN A 431 -41.07 -7.71 2.69
C ASN A 431 -40.43 -8.57 1.58
N LEU A 432 -40.35 -8.03 0.35
CA LEU A 432 -39.72 -8.69 -0.79
C LEU A 432 -38.25 -8.27 -0.90
N SER A 433 -37.41 -8.84 -0.04
CA SER A 433 -35.98 -8.87 -0.31
C SER A 433 -35.68 -9.96 -1.33
N LEU A 434 -34.77 -9.66 -2.27
CA LEU A 434 -34.47 -10.55 -3.41
C LEU A 434 -33.09 -11.20 -3.33
N ASP A 435 -32.15 -10.58 -2.61
CA ASP A 435 -30.82 -11.13 -2.25
C ASP A 435 -30.17 -10.21 -1.18
N PRO A 436 -30.43 -10.41 0.13
CA PRO A 436 -29.74 -9.74 1.22
C PRO A 436 -28.56 -10.58 1.71
N ARG A 437 -27.37 -9.99 1.79
CA ARG A 437 -26.17 -10.72 2.25
C ARG A 437 -25.74 -10.24 3.63
N PHE A 438 -25.82 -11.15 4.60
CA PHE A 438 -25.20 -10.97 5.91
C PHE A 438 -23.74 -11.35 5.78
N VAL A 439 -22.86 -10.39 6.00
CA VAL A 439 -21.43 -10.54 5.75
C VAL A 439 -20.75 -10.84 7.08
N HIS A 440 -20.46 -12.12 7.33
CA HIS A 440 -19.34 -12.50 8.20
C HIS A 440 -18.12 -11.64 7.83
N PRO A 441 -17.27 -11.23 8.80
CA PRO A 441 -16.28 -10.16 8.63
C PRO A 441 -15.57 -10.24 7.27
N PRO A 442 -15.43 -9.12 6.54
CA PRO A 442 -14.91 -9.09 5.17
C PRO A 442 -13.42 -9.36 5.16
N ALA A 443 -13.05 -10.62 5.42
CA ALA A 443 -11.82 -11.20 4.95
C ALA A 443 -11.75 -10.97 3.44
N PHE A 444 -10.74 -10.25 2.98
CA PHE A 444 -10.43 -10.10 1.56
C PHE A 444 -9.69 -11.34 1.03
N SER A 445 -10.25 -12.51 1.35
CA SER A 445 -9.87 -13.87 0.98
C SER A 445 -11.15 -14.72 0.94
N ASP A 446 -11.25 -15.83 0.22
CA ASP A 446 -10.24 -16.64 -0.47
C ASP A 446 -10.56 -16.73 -1.97
N LEU A 447 -9.52 -16.91 -2.80
CA LEU A 447 -9.65 -17.35 -4.19
C LEU A 447 -8.31 -17.85 -4.77
N SER A 448 -8.27 -19.15 -5.07
CA SER A 448 -7.07 -19.84 -5.54
C SER A 448 -6.76 -19.60 -7.02
N VAL A 449 -5.49 -19.33 -7.32
CA VAL A 449 -4.94 -19.24 -8.67
C VAL A 449 -3.61 -20.01 -8.70
N ALA A 450 -3.42 -20.86 -9.71
CA ALA A 450 -2.18 -21.63 -9.87
C ALA A 450 -1.00 -20.72 -10.28
N ALA A 451 0.23 -21.14 -9.95
CA ALA A 451 1.44 -20.32 -10.09
C ALA A 451 1.71 -19.84 -11.53
N GLY A 452 2.06 -18.56 -11.66
CA GLY A 452 2.47 -17.91 -12.91
C GLY A 452 2.17 -16.41 -12.91
N THR A 453 2.75 -15.67 -13.87
CA THR A 453 2.53 -14.23 -14.04
C THR A 453 1.16 -13.96 -14.68
N THR A 454 0.09 -13.96 -13.88
CA THR A 454 -1.28 -13.86 -14.41
C THR A 454 -1.70 -12.42 -14.71
N THR A 455 -2.47 -12.26 -15.80
CA THR A 455 -3.22 -11.04 -16.13
C THR A 455 -4.70 -11.16 -15.73
N THR A 456 -5.05 -12.15 -14.92
CA THR A 456 -6.43 -12.46 -14.52
C THR A 456 -6.53 -12.88 -13.06
N VAL A 457 -7.59 -12.43 -12.39
CA VAL A 457 -7.98 -12.82 -11.03
C VAL A 457 -9.45 -13.21 -11.03
N ALA A 458 -9.79 -14.31 -10.36
CA ALA A 458 -11.18 -14.63 -10.06
C ALA A 458 -11.58 -13.96 -8.74
N VAL A 459 -12.79 -13.43 -8.65
CA VAL A 459 -13.31 -12.62 -7.52
C VAL A 459 -14.69 -13.13 -7.06
N LEU A 460 -15.15 -12.74 -5.88
CA LEU A 460 -16.46 -13.21 -5.37
C LEU A 460 -17.66 -12.73 -6.23
N MET A 461 -17.56 -11.51 -6.78
CA MET A 461 -18.51 -10.93 -7.74
C MET A 461 -17.80 -9.95 -8.66
N ALA A 462 -17.64 -10.31 -9.94
CA ALA A 462 -17.03 -9.43 -10.93
C ALA A 462 -17.95 -8.25 -11.32
N SER A 463 -19.26 -8.37 -11.06
CA SER A 463 -20.25 -7.30 -11.24
C SER A 463 -20.03 -6.06 -10.37
N ARG A 464 -19.16 -6.13 -9.34
CA ARG A 464 -18.76 -4.97 -8.54
C ARG A 464 -17.62 -4.14 -9.16
N TYR A 465 -17.09 -4.56 -10.30
CA TYR A 465 -15.95 -3.94 -10.98
C TYR A 465 -16.31 -3.49 -12.41
N GLN A 466 -15.56 -2.51 -12.91
CA GLN A 466 -15.67 -1.98 -14.27
C GLN A 466 -14.31 -2.02 -14.97
N THR A 467 -14.32 -2.12 -16.30
CA THR A 467 -13.11 -1.89 -17.11
C THR A 467 -12.61 -0.46 -16.92
N ASN A 468 -11.29 -0.27 -16.98
CA ASN A 468 -10.54 0.96 -16.68
C ASN A 468 -10.39 1.32 -15.19
N GLN A 469 -11.04 0.61 -14.26
CA GLN A 469 -10.67 0.69 -12.85
C GLN A 469 -9.25 0.11 -12.65
N VAL A 470 -8.56 0.55 -11.59
CA VAL A 470 -7.19 0.12 -11.28
C VAL A 470 -7.17 -0.79 -10.05
N LEU A 471 -6.15 -1.64 -9.96
CA LEU A 471 -5.87 -2.61 -8.91
C LEU A 471 -4.41 -2.50 -8.49
N GLU A 472 -4.11 -2.96 -7.28
CA GLU A 472 -2.76 -3.15 -6.74
C GLU A 472 -2.71 -4.53 -6.07
N TYR A 473 -1.52 -5.12 -6.04
CA TYR A 473 -1.28 -6.40 -5.41
C TYR A 473 -0.32 -6.20 -4.24
N ASN A 474 -0.75 -6.52 -3.02
CA ASN A 474 0.10 -6.53 -1.83
C ASN A 474 1.00 -5.28 -1.61
N ASN A 475 0.46 -4.08 -1.83
CA ASN A 475 1.20 -2.80 -1.78
C ASN A 475 2.48 -2.74 -2.66
N ASP A 476 2.52 -3.47 -3.79
CA ASP A 476 3.70 -3.51 -4.66
C ASP A 476 3.95 -2.24 -5.50
N GLY A 477 3.14 -1.18 -5.33
CA GLY A 477 3.26 0.08 -6.06
C GLY A 477 2.88 0.01 -7.54
N VAL A 478 2.50 -1.17 -8.05
CA VAL A 478 2.21 -1.37 -9.47
C VAL A 478 0.70 -1.30 -9.72
N ALA A 479 0.28 -0.12 -10.18
CA ALA A 479 -1.08 0.14 -10.66
C ALA A 479 -1.44 -0.73 -11.89
N ARG A 480 -2.50 -1.54 -11.77
CA ARG A 480 -2.96 -2.50 -12.79
C ARG A 480 -4.39 -2.21 -13.26
N THR A 481 -4.53 -1.75 -14.49
CA THR A 481 -5.83 -1.39 -15.08
C THR A 481 -6.62 -2.62 -15.51
N ILE A 482 -7.87 -2.75 -15.06
CA ILE A 482 -8.82 -3.79 -15.47
C ILE A 482 -9.17 -3.60 -16.96
N THR A 483 -8.77 -4.56 -17.79
CA THR A 483 -9.02 -4.59 -19.24
C THR A 483 -10.28 -5.36 -19.63
N ALA A 484 -10.76 -6.30 -18.80
CA ALA A 484 -12.02 -7.01 -19.02
C ALA A 484 -12.67 -7.48 -17.70
N VAL A 485 -13.99 -7.67 -17.75
CA VAL A 485 -14.81 -8.15 -16.61
C VAL A 485 -15.75 -9.25 -17.11
N ASN A 486 -15.56 -10.48 -16.64
CA ASN A 486 -16.40 -11.64 -16.94
C ASN A 486 -17.29 -11.97 -15.74
N THR A 487 -18.52 -11.48 -15.77
CA THR A 487 -19.54 -11.71 -14.73
C THR A 487 -20.15 -13.11 -14.71
N THR A 488 -19.84 -13.96 -15.70
CA THR A 488 -20.31 -15.36 -15.73
C THR A 488 -19.37 -16.30 -14.96
N THR A 489 -18.07 -16.05 -15.02
CA THR A 489 -17.04 -16.83 -14.29
C THR A 489 -16.49 -16.07 -13.07
N ASN A 490 -17.00 -14.86 -12.81
CA ASN A 490 -16.44 -13.86 -11.91
C ASN A 490 -14.91 -13.65 -12.07
N VAL A 491 -14.43 -13.49 -13.30
CA VAL A 491 -13.01 -13.20 -13.58
C VAL A 491 -12.82 -11.76 -14.03
N LEU A 492 -11.85 -11.07 -13.44
CA LEU A 492 -11.30 -9.81 -13.93
C LEU A 492 -10.04 -10.10 -14.76
N THR A 493 -9.81 -9.32 -15.81
CA THR A 493 -8.55 -9.26 -16.56
C THR A 493 -7.95 -7.88 -16.37
N PHE A 494 -6.63 -7.77 -16.20
CA PHE A 494 -5.92 -6.52 -15.92
C PHE A 494 -4.52 -6.49 -16.57
N THR A 495 -3.88 -5.32 -16.55
CA THR A 495 -2.49 -5.12 -17.05
C THR A 495 -1.78 -4.00 -16.26
N PRO A 496 -0.47 -4.11 -15.94
CA PRO A 496 0.43 -5.25 -16.17
C PRO A 496 0.09 -6.50 -15.35
N ALA A 497 0.78 -7.61 -15.60
CA ALA A 497 0.58 -8.87 -14.90
C ALA A 497 0.98 -8.83 -13.42
N LEU A 498 0.65 -9.88 -12.67
CA LEU A 498 1.25 -10.16 -11.37
C LEU A 498 2.69 -10.68 -11.50
N PRO A 499 3.57 -10.41 -10.52
CA PRO A 499 4.91 -11.01 -10.45
C PRO A 499 4.90 -12.44 -9.88
N ALA A 500 3.93 -12.77 -9.01
CA ALA A 500 3.82 -14.04 -8.31
C ALA A 500 2.34 -14.40 -8.04
N ALA A 501 2.08 -15.57 -7.47
CA ALA A 501 0.75 -16.00 -7.05
C ALA A 501 0.60 -15.96 -5.51
N SER A 502 -0.66 -15.88 -5.04
CA SER A 502 -1.09 -15.92 -3.63
C SER A 502 -0.73 -14.71 -2.75
N GLN A 503 -1.58 -13.67 -2.83
CA GLN A 503 -2.02 -12.82 -1.70
C GLN A 503 -3.15 -11.88 -2.17
N ALA A 504 -3.68 -11.03 -1.27
CA ALA A 504 -4.86 -10.22 -1.52
C ALA A 504 -4.61 -9.02 -2.47
N PHE A 505 -5.67 -8.59 -3.16
CA PHE A 505 -5.67 -7.41 -4.02
C PHE A 505 -6.28 -6.21 -3.31
N LYS A 506 -5.66 -5.05 -3.50
CA LYS A 506 -6.14 -3.73 -3.07
C LYS A 506 -6.68 -2.98 -4.31
N LEU A 507 -7.70 -2.14 -4.14
CA LEU A 507 -8.23 -1.32 -5.23
C LEU A 507 -7.58 0.06 -5.20
N LEU A 508 -6.48 0.25 -5.93
CA LEU A 508 -5.96 1.60 -6.19
C LEU A 508 -6.85 2.31 -7.21
N ALA A 509 -7.24 3.56 -6.93
CA ALA A 509 -7.74 4.47 -7.95
C ALA A 509 -6.65 5.51 -8.27
N ASN A 510 -6.25 5.62 -9.54
CA ASN A 510 -5.24 6.60 -9.95
C ASN A 510 -5.85 8.01 -9.95
N TRP A 511 -5.15 8.95 -9.33
CA TRP A 511 -5.62 10.30 -9.02
C TRP A 511 -4.57 11.30 -9.55
N ASP A 512 -4.80 11.86 -10.74
CA ASP A 512 -3.91 12.87 -11.34
C ASP A 512 -4.47 14.31 -11.24
N SER A 513 -3.65 15.29 -11.60
CA SER A 513 -3.97 16.71 -11.42
C SER A 513 -4.97 17.29 -12.43
N SER A 514 -5.85 16.48 -13.03
CA SER A 514 -6.85 16.93 -14.01
C SER A 514 -8.29 16.89 -13.48
N THR A 515 -8.90 18.06 -13.33
CA THR A 515 -10.24 18.21 -12.75
C THR A 515 -11.35 17.73 -13.70
N ASN A 516 -11.73 16.45 -13.60
CA ASN A 516 -12.85 15.86 -14.34
C ASN A 516 -13.84 15.13 -13.41
N VAL A 517 -14.83 15.87 -12.89
CA VAL A 517 -15.81 15.42 -11.87
C VAL A 517 -16.91 14.46 -12.41
N ALA A 518 -16.56 13.61 -13.38
CA ALA A 518 -17.50 12.82 -14.17
C ALA A 518 -17.57 11.32 -13.84
N GLU A 519 -16.63 10.78 -13.04
CA GLU A 519 -16.49 9.34 -12.77
C GLU A 519 -16.51 9.01 -11.26
N ASP A 520 -16.39 7.72 -10.92
CA ASP A 520 -17.05 7.10 -9.75
C ASP A 520 -16.38 7.32 -8.38
N PHE A 521 -17.16 7.17 -7.30
CA PHE A 521 -16.83 7.71 -5.97
C PHE A 521 -16.01 6.78 -5.05
N ARG A 522 -14.66 6.76 -5.19
CA ARG A 522 -13.68 6.15 -4.25
C ARG A 522 -12.34 6.91 -4.20
N LEU A 523 -11.59 6.73 -3.12
CA LEU A 523 -10.42 7.55 -2.72
C LEU A 523 -9.20 7.37 -3.67
N GLN A 524 -8.35 8.37 -3.97
CA GLN A 524 -8.41 9.87 -3.61
C GLN A 524 -7.16 9.86 -2.60
N ALA A 525 -5.88 9.76 -3.02
CA ALA A 525 -4.70 9.86 -2.14
C ALA A 525 -4.51 11.24 -1.44
N LEU A 526 -5.40 12.19 -1.71
CA LEU A 526 -5.58 13.46 -0.98
C LEU A 526 -6.96 13.51 -0.28
N SER A 527 -7.58 12.36 -0.01
CA SER A 527 -8.71 12.28 0.92
C SER A 527 -8.22 12.67 2.31
N PRO A 528 -9.12 13.08 3.22
CA PRO A 528 -8.81 13.05 4.64
C PRO A 528 -8.44 11.61 5.03
N ALA A 529 -7.15 11.37 5.26
CA ALA A 529 -6.72 10.31 6.14
C ALA A 529 -7.27 10.60 7.55
N ILE A 530 -7.32 9.58 8.40
CA ILE A 530 -7.63 9.78 9.83
C ILE A 530 -6.34 10.29 10.51
N GLU A 531 -5.94 11.52 10.18
CA GLU A 531 -4.90 12.29 10.88
C GLU A 531 -5.58 13.29 11.82
N ALA A 532 -6.24 12.77 12.86
CA ALA A 532 -6.74 13.56 13.98
C ALA A 532 -5.60 13.87 14.98
N GLY A 533 -4.50 14.46 14.49
CA GLY A 533 -3.32 14.75 15.28
C GLY A 533 -2.17 15.20 14.39
N THR A 534 -1.86 16.50 14.40
CA THR A 534 -0.86 17.09 13.49
C THR A 534 0.53 16.49 13.72
N SER A 535 1.14 16.00 12.64
CA SER A 535 2.54 15.54 12.51
C SER A 535 3.63 16.63 12.71
N GLN A 536 3.38 17.60 13.60
CA GLN A 536 4.31 18.62 14.08
C GLN A 536 4.23 18.72 15.61
N ALA A 537 5.26 18.23 16.30
CA ALA A 537 5.37 18.41 17.75
C ALA A 537 5.48 19.89 18.12
N GLY A 538 4.73 20.33 19.13
CA GLY A 538 4.92 21.64 19.75
C GLY A 538 6.35 21.76 20.32
N PRO A 539 7.00 22.95 20.26
CA PRO A 539 8.40 23.08 20.66
C PRO A 539 8.67 22.70 22.13
N GLY A 540 9.14 21.46 22.37
CA GLY A 540 9.57 20.97 23.69
C GLY A 540 8.89 19.69 24.20
N ALA A 541 7.92 19.13 23.48
CA ALA A 541 7.27 17.86 23.86
C ALA A 541 7.76 16.67 22.99
N SER A 542 7.81 15.47 23.60
CA SER A 542 8.00 14.19 22.90
C SER A 542 6.75 13.34 23.08
N LEU A 543 6.34 12.63 22.02
CA LEU A 543 5.23 11.68 22.07
C LEU A 543 5.73 10.28 22.44
N SER A 544 4.82 9.42 22.94
CA SER A 544 5.11 8.01 23.20
C SER A 544 5.31 7.22 21.89
N PRO A 545 6.24 6.24 21.83
CA PRO A 545 6.35 5.33 20.70
C PRO A 545 5.15 4.39 20.51
N LEU A 546 4.33 4.18 21.55
CA LEU A 546 3.18 3.27 21.55
C LEU A 546 1.86 4.05 21.49
N ASP A 547 0.80 3.41 21.00
CA ASP A 547 -0.57 3.93 21.06
C ASP A 547 -1.32 3.51 22.33
N LEU A 548 -2.65 3.40 22.27
CA LEU A 548 -3.52 3.12 23.42
C LEU A 548 -3.86 1.63 23.62
N ASP A 549 -3.51 0.73 22.70
CA ASP A 549 -3.59 -0.72 22.95
C ASP A 549 -2.22 -1.38 23.26
N GLY A 550 -1.15 -0.59 23.16
CA GLY A 550 0.22 -1.00 23.45
C GLY A 550 1.04 -1.35 22.20
N THR A 551 0.46 -1.26 21.00
CA THR A 551 1.21 -1.46 19.76
C THR A 551 2.04 -0.23 19.35
N PRO A 552 3.15 -0.40 18.60
CA PRO A 552 3.98 0.73 18.15
C PRO A 552 3.24 1.61 17.14
N ARG A 553 3.23 2.93 17.39
CA ARG A 553 2.69 3.90 16.44
C ARG A 553 3.43 3.81 15.11
N VAL A 554 2.70 3.58 14.03
CA VAL A 554 3.24 3.51 12.67
C VAL A 554 3.86 4.87 12.31
N GLN A 555 5.20 4.94 12.37
CA GLN A 555 5.95 6.10 11.87
C GLN A 555 6.15 5.97 10.37
N ASP A 556 5.85 7.06 9.64
CA ASP A 556 6.32 7.28 8.28
C ASP A 556 7.86 7.43 8.31
N ALA A 557 8.55 6.32 8.04
CA ALA A 557 9.98 6.17 8.28
C ALA A 557 10.87 6.69 7.12
N ASP A 558 10.31 6.94 5.94
CA ASP A 558 10.99 7.52 4.79
C ASP A 558 10.41 8.89 4.35
N SER A 559 9.34 9.35 5.02
CA SER A 559 8.66 10.64 4.78
C SER A 559 7.97 10.72 3.41
N ASP A 560 7.44 9.60 2.91
CA ASP A 560 6.73 9.52 1.63
C ASP A 560 5.24 9.89 1.73
N GLY A 561 4.69 9.94 2.95
CA GLY A 561 3.30 10.26 3.24
C GLY A 561 2.36 9.05 3.37
N THR A 562 2.88 7.83 3.44
CA THR A 562 2.07 6.61 3.63
C THR A 562 2.17 6.03 5.04
N ALA A 563 1.01 5.80 5.67
CA ALA A 563 0.87 5.06 6.91
C ALA A 563 -0.26 4.01 6.77
N THR A 564 -0.07 2.85 7.39
CA THR A 564 -1.09 1.79 7.41
C THR A 564 -2.23 2.19 8.34
N VAL A 565 -3.47 2.12 7.85
CA VAL A 565 -4.67 2.38 8.67
C VAL A 565 -4.95 1.18 9.57
N ASP A 566 -4.72 1.34 10.87
CA ASP A 566 -5.39 0.51 11.87
C ASP A 566 -6.86 0.94 12.00
N LEU A 567 -7.74 -0.01 12.35
CA LEU A 567 -9.18 0.21 12.53
C LEU A 567 -9.62 0.25 14.01
N GLY A 568 -8.69 0.25 14.97
CA GLY A 568 -8.95 0.57 16.38
C GLY A 568 -9.39 2.03 16.62
N ALA A 569 -9.10 2.96 15.69
CA ALA A 569 -9.34 4.39 15.86
C ALA A 569 -10.83 4.82 15.73
N TYR A 570 -11.58 4.75 16.84
CA TYR A 570 -12.97 5.25 16.92
C TYR A 570 -13.31 5.88 18.30
N GLU A 571 -12.70 7.02 18.64
CA GLU A 571 -13.13 7.88 19.76
C GLU A 571 -13.50 9.30 19.25
N PHE A 572 -14.38 10.01 19.98
CA PHE A 572 -15.17 11.14 19.45
C PHE A 572 -14.84 12.50 20.11
N PRO A 573 -15.02 13.63 19.40
CA PRO A 573 -14.74 14.97 19.95
C PRO A 573 -15.94 15.65 20.63
N GLU A 574 -15.87 15.78 21.96
CA GLU A 574 -16.43 16.88 22.77
C GLU A 574 -15.37 18.04 22.91
N PRO A 575 -15.49 19.03 23.82
CA PRO A 575 -14.44 20.04 24.07
C PRO A 575 -13.50 19.69 25.23
N ASP A 576 -12.23 19.45 24.93
CA ASP A 576 -11.14 19.26 25.91
C ASP A 576 -11.00 20.49 26.82
N THR A 577 -10.95 20.27 28.14
CA THR A 577 -11.01 21.31 29.18
C THR A 577 -9.85 21.26 30.19
N ASP A 578 -9.15 20.12 30.34
CA ASP A 578 -7.96 19.99 31.19
C ASP A 578 -6.64 19.94 30.40
N GLY A 579 -6.68 19.64 29.10
CA GLY A 579 -5.61 19.89 28.14
C GLY A 579 -4.79 18.67 27.73
N ASP A 580 -5.28 17.44 27.94
CA ASP A 580 -4.60 16.21 27.52
C ASP A 580 -4.80 15.87 26.02
N GLY A 581 -5.79 16.50 25.37
CA GLY A 581 -6.14 16.29 23.97
C GLY A 581 -7.27 15.28 23.70
N VAL A 582 -7.91 14.71 24.72
CA VAL A 582 -8.90 13.60 24.60
C VAL A 582 -10.25 13.97 25.23
N PRO A 583 -11.13 14.72 24.54
CA PRO A 583 -12.40 15.19 25.09
C PRO A 583 -13.40 14.04 25.30
N ASN A 584 -13.75 13.71 26.54
CA ASN A 584 -14.66 12.59 26.82
C ASN A 584 -15.52 12.80 28.09
N GLY A 585 -15.98 11.71 28.72
CA GLY A 585 -16.87 11.76 29.90
C GLY A 585 -16.16 11.60 31.24
N ARG A 586 -14.81 11.65 31.27
CA ARG A 586 -13.94 11.37 32.43
C ARG A 586 -13.64 12.59 33.32
N ASP A 587 -14.09 13.78 32.92
CA ASP A 587 -13.85 15.09 33.56
C ASP A 587 -14.44 15.26 34.99
N CYS A 588 -14.62 14.17 35.75
CA CYS A 588 -15.10 14.20 37.13
C CYS A 588 -13.99 14.59 38.14
N ALA A 589 -12.75 14.15 37.90
CA ALA A 589 -11.63 14.25 38.84
C ALA A 589 -10.28 14.53 38.12
N PRO A 590 -9.98 15.80 37.76
CA PRO A 590 -8.85 16.16 36.89
C PRO A 590 -7.47 16.17 37.60
N LEU A 591 -7.29 15.38 38.66
CA LEU A 591 -6.05 15.31 39.45
C LEU A 591 -5.64 13.89 39.89
N VAL A 592 -6.50 12.87 39.69
CA VAL A 592 -6.26 11.50 40.14
C VAL A 592 -6.75 10.53 39.06
N TYR A 593 -5.81 9.86 38.39
CA TYR A 593 -6.06 9.12 37.14
C TYR A 593 -6.99 7.90 37.33
N SER A 594 -6.78 7.17 38.42
CA SER A 594 -7.49 5.93 38.77
C SER A 594 -9.01 6.07 38.93
N ILE A 595 -9.48 7.20 39.46
CA ILE A 595 -10.91 7.46 39.76
C ILE A 595 -11.68 8.20 38.66
N GLN A 596 -11.09 8.37 37.48
CA GLN A 596 -11.70 9.11 36.35
C GLN A 596 -12.97 8.46 35.74
N THR A 597 -13.35 7.25 36.15
CA THR A 597 -14.53 6.54 35.63
C THR A 597 -15.49 6.10 36.73
N PRO A 598 -16.81 5.99 36.48
CA PRO A 598 -17.78 5.42 37.43
C PRO A 598 -17.30 4.10 38.03
N PRO A 599 -17.41 3.86 39.36
CA PRO A 599 -16.78 2.70 39.97
C PRO A 599 -17.34 1.36 39.47
N GLY A 600 -16.44 0.39 39.27
CA GLY A 600 -16.81 -0.99 39.00
C GLY A 600 -17.48 -1.68 40.19
N PRO A 601 -17.99 -2.91 40.02
CA PRO A 601 -18.43 -3.73 41.14
C PRO A 601 -17.24 -4.14 42.03
N VAL A 602 -17.41 -4.03 43.36
CA VAL A 602 -16.42 -4.44 44.39
C VAL A 602 -16.20 -5.98 44.42
N GLY A 603 -16.99 -6.72 43.65
CA GLY A 603 -16.82 -8.16 43.42
C GLY A 603 -17.14 -9.02 44.64
N PRO A 604 -16.66 -10.29 44.66
CA PRO A 604 -16.92 -11.25 45.75
C PRO A 604 -16.05 -11.01 47.01
N THR A 605 -15.43 -9.84 47.15
CA THR A 605 -14.37 -9.58 48.15
C THR A 605 -14.89 -9.36 49.57
N LEU A 606 -16.20 -9.12 49.73
CA LEU A 606 -16.86 -8.90 51.02
C LEU A 606 -16.87 -10.15 51.91
N LYS A 607 -15.92 -10.19 52.86
CA LYS A 607 -15.78 -11.19 53.92
C LYS A 607 -16.64 -10.79 55.13
N VAL A 608 -17.27 -11.79 55.77
CA VAL A 608 -18.17 -11.60 56.93
C VAL A 608 -17.76 -12.53 58.07
N SER A 609 -17.47 -11.97 59.23
CA SER A 609 -17.04 -12.75 60.41
C SER A 609 -18.20 -13.46 61.12
N SER A 610 -17.92 -14.64 61.68
CA SER A 610 -18.87 -15.43 62.47
C SER A 610 -18.92 -14.97 63.94
N GLY A 611 -19.37 -13.74 64.17
CA GLY A 611 -19.43 -13.14 65.52
C GLY A 611 -20.43 -11.99 65.66
N GLN A 612 -20.54 -11.48 66.89
CA GLN A 612 -21.29 -10.28 67.25
C GLN A 612 -20.39 -9.41 68.16
N PRO A 613 -20.05 -8.15 67.78
CA PRO A 613 -20.42 -7.50 66.51
C PRO A 613 -19.89 -8.25 65.29
N THR A 614 -20.60 -8.13 64.17
CA THR A 614 -20.24 -8.75 62.90
C THR A 614 -19.31 -7.80 62.14
N LEU A 615 -18.02 -8.14 62.12
CA LEU A 615 -17.04 -7.50 61.24
C LEU A 615 -17.32 -7.87 59.78
N LEU A 616 -17.37 -6.85 58.93
CA LEU A 616 -17.39 -6.86 57.48
C LEU A 616 -16.05 -6.29 56.98
N SER A 617 -15.51 -6.82 55.89
CA SER A 617 -14.32 -6.28 55.22
C SER A 617 -14.31 -6.62 53.74
N TRP A 618 -13.88 -5.71 52.89
CA TRP A 618 -13.81 -5.85 51.43
C TRP A 618 -12.42 -5.44 50.91
N ALA A 619 -12.16 -5.63 49.61
CA ALA A 619 -10.96 -5.09 48.96
C ALA A 619 -11.25 -3.69 48.40
N LYS A 620 -10.22 -2.85 48.27
CA LYS A 620 -10.30 -1.62 47.48
C LYS A 620 -10.43 -1.96 45.98
N ILE A 621 -10.92 -0.99 45.20
CA ILE A 621 -10.91 -1.02 43.73
C ILE A 621 -10.31 0.29 43.23
N THR A 622 -9.52 0.24 42.16
CA THR A 622 -8.84 1.40 41.55
C THR A 622 -9.74 2.62 41.35
N GLN A 623 -11.00 2.41 40.96
CA GLN A 623 -11.92 3.51 40.65
C GLN A 623 -12.54 4.19 41.90
N SER A 624 -12.17 3.83 43.13
CA SER A 624 -12.87 4.32 44.33
C SER A 624 -12.04 4.29 45.61
N ASN A 625 -11.93 5.47 46.24
CA ASN A 625 -11.24 5.65 47.52
C ASN A 625 -12.20 5.73 48.74
N VAL A 626 -13.53 5.81 48.51
CA VAL A 626 -14.56 5.81 49.57
C VAL A 626 -15.73 4.88 49.24
N PHE A 627 -16.24 4.15 50.23
CA PHE A 627 -17.21 3.06 50.03
C PHE A 627 -18.54 3.30 50.75
N ASN A 628 -19.65 2.88 50.15
CA ASN A 628 -20.95 2.79 50.79
C ASN A 628 -21.24 1.33 51.18
N VAL A 629 -21.77 1.12 52.39
CA VAL A 629 -22.12 -0.20 52.92
C VAL A 629 -23.62 -0.26 53.19
N TYR A 630 -24.27 -1.30 52.68
CA TYR A 630 -25.70 -1.53 52.83
C TYR A 630 -25.99 -2.84 53.56
N ARG A 631 -27.12 -2.86 54.28
CA ARG A 631 -27.63 -4.06 54.97
C ARG A 631 -29.11 -4.27 54.67
N GLY A 632 -29.48 -5.48 54.27
CA GLY A 632 -30.87 -5.93 54.16
C GLY A 632 -31.15 -7.17 55.01
N SER A 633 -32.37 -7.71 54.91
CA SER A 633 -32.78 -8.92 55.65
C SER A 633 -33.67 -9.85 54.84
N VAL A 634 -33.59 -11.16 55.10
CA VAL A 634 -34.38 -12.18 54.39
C VAL A 634 -34.97 -13.20 55.38
N ASP A 635 -36.24 -13.56 55.20
CA ASP A 635 -36.93 -14.63 55.93
C ASP A 635 -36.53 -15.99 55.34
N ILE A 636 -36.18 -16.95 56.20
CA ILE A 636 -35.74 -18.29 55.79
C ILE A 636 -36.82 -19.13 55.06
N HIS A 637 -38.06 -18.63 54.95
CA HIS A 637 -39.17 -19.26 54.23
C HIS A 637 -39.64 -18.48 52.99
N SER A 638 -39.11 -17.27 52.72
CA SER A 638 -39.54 -16.45 51.57
C SER A 638 -38.63 -16.62 50.35
N ARG A 639 -39.07 -16.12 49.19
CA ARG A 639 -38.14 -15.81 48.09
C ARG A 639 -37.36 -14.55 48.45
N ILE A 640 -36.13 -14.43 47.95
CA ILE A 640 -35.28 -13.26 48.16
C ILE A 640 -35.90 -12.05 47.45
N SER A 641 -35.92 -10.91 48.13
CA SER A 641 -36.32 -9.61 47.60
C SER A 641 -35.43 -8.53 48.20
N TYR A 642 -34.86 -7.66 47.36
CA TYR A 642 -34.00 -6.57 47.84
C TYR A 642 -34.80 -5.57 48.70
N ASN A 643 -34.21 -5.17 49.83
CA ASN A 643 -34.84 -4.40 50.90
C ASN A 643 -33.79 -3.72 51.80
N HIS A 644 -32.60 -3.45 51.25
CA HIS A 644 -31.46 -2.96 52.01
C HIS A 644 -31.56 -1.47 52.32
N VAL A 645 -30.91 -1.06 53.41
CA VAL A 645 -30.77 0.32 53.85
C VAL A 645 -29.29 0.63 54.07
N CYS A 646 -28.92 1.91 54.04
CA CYS A 646 -27.56 2.32 54.37
C CYS A 646 -27.17 1.83 55.79
N LEU A 647 -25.99 1.22 55.91
CA LEU A 647 -25.33 0.89 57.17
C LEU A 647 -24.24 1.92 57.48
N GLU A 648 -23.45 2.29 56.46
CA GLU A 648 -22.38 3.29 56.53
C GLU A 648 -22.16 3.92 55.14
N SER A 649 -21.68 5.16 55.09
CA SER A 649 -21.59 5.96 53.85
C SER A 649 -20.27 6.74 53.76
N SER A 650 -19.63 6.72 52.59
CA SER A 650 -18.30 7.32 52.36
C SER A 650 -17.23 6.84 53.36
N SER A 651 -17.15 5.53 53.58
CA SER A 651 -16.08 4.91 54.39
C SER A 651 -14.76 4.91 53.63
N THR A 652 -13.74 5.58 54.16
CA THR A 652 -12.33 5.41 53.75
C THR A 652 -11.73 4.09 54.29
N ASP A 653 -12.33 3.54 55.35
CA ASP A 653 -11.93 2.27 55.96
C ASP A 653 -12.52 1.09 55.14
N LEU A 654 -11.71 0.09 54.76
CA LEU A 654 -12.13 -1.11 54.01
C LEU A 654 -12.86 -2.17 54.86
N LYS A 655 -13.40 -1.76 56.01
CA LYS A 655 -13.96 -2.62 57.06
C LYS A 655 -14.99 -1.88 57.92
N THR A 656 -16.03 -2.57 58.36
CA THR A 656 -17.02 -2.00 59.31
C THR A 656 -17.62 -3.05 60.25
N LEU A 657 -18.34 -2.62 61.29
CA LEU A 657 -18.85 -3.44 62.38
C LEU A 657 -20.37 -3.29 62.55
N ASP A 658 -21.15 -4.30 62.12
CA ASP A 658 -22.58 -4.32 62.47
C ASP A 658 -22.81 -4.89 63.88
N THR A 659 -23.35 -4.06 64.76
CA THR A 659 -23.85 -4.43 66.11
C THR A 659 -25.31 -4.92 66.10
N GLY A 660 -25.98 -4.88 64.95
CA GLY A 660 -27.35 -5.33 64.76
C GLY A 660 -27.50 -6.84 64.90
N ASN A 661 -28.68 -7.26 65.37
CA ASN A 661 -29.07 -8.67 65.43
C ASN A 661 -30.32 -8.88 64.55
N PRO A 662 -30.32 -9.86 63.62
CA PRO A 662 -31.46 -10.08 62.72
C PRO A 662 -32.71 -10.51 63.50
N PRO A 663 -33.91 -10.04 63.10
CA PRO A 663 -35.18 -10.50 63.66
C PRO A 663 -35.34 -12.02 63.63
N VAL A 664 -36.00 -12.58 64.65
CA VAL A 664 -36.20 -14.04 64.80
C VAL A 664 -36.91 -14.62 63.57
N GLY A 665 -36.26 -15.57 62.88
CA GLY A 665 -36.73 -16.16 61.62
C GLY A 665 -36.11 -15.55 60.36
N THR A 666 -35.28 -14.52 60.49
CA THR A 666 -34.57 -13.87 59.40
C THR A 666 -33.05 -13.95 59.57
N MET A 667 -32.32 -13.65 58.49
CA MET A 667 -30.87 -13.38 58.50
C MET A 667 -30.59 -12.07 57.75
N TYR A 668 -29.48 -11.41 58.09
CA TYR A 668 -29.00 -10.25 57.33
C TYR A 668 -28.22 -10.69 56.09
N TYR A 669 -28.22 -9.81 55.08
CA TYR A 669 -27.24 -9.80 54.00
C TYR A 669 -26.66 -8.39 53.87
N TYR A 670 -25.45 -8.29 53.34
CA TYR A 670 -24.70 -7.05 53.21
C TYR A 670 -24.27 -6.86 51.76
N LEU A 671 -24.13 -5.61 51.32
CA LEU A 671 -23.67 -5.21 49.99
C LEU A 671 -22.72 -4.01 50.15
N VAL A 672 -21.72 -3.88 49.27
CA VAL A 672 -20.78 -2.75 49.26
C VAL A 672 -20.63 -2.23 47.83
N SER A 673 -20.58 -0.91 47.69
CA SER A 673 -20.30 -0.17 46.46
C SER A 673 -19.12 0.77 46.68
N GLY A 674 -18.23 0.87 45.70
CA GLY A 674 -17.31 2.01 45.61
C GLY A 674 -18.07 3.28 45.22
N VAL A 675 -17.57 4.43 45.62
CA VAL A 675 -18.11 5.75 45.29
C VAL A 675 -16.97 6.65 44.84
N ASN A 676 -17.19 7.39 43.76
CA ASN A 676 -16.36 8.53 43.41
C ASN A 676 -17.25 9.69 42.93
N ILE A 677 -16.62 10.78 42.51
CA ILE A 677 -17.31 11.99 42.05
C ILE A 677 -18.06 11.83 40.72
N CYS A 678 -17.77 10.80 39.90
CA CYS A 678 -18.62 10.44 38.76
C CYS A 678 -19.92 9.75 39.20
N ALA A 679 -19.84 8.72 40.06
CA ALA A 679 -20.98 7.88 40.44
C ALA A 679 -20.73 6.99 41.68
N GLU A 680 -21.80 6.34 42.15
CA GLU A 680 -21.73 5.15 42.99
C GLU A 680 -21.76 3.88 42.12
N GLY A 681 -20.89 2.92 42.43
CA GLY A 681 -20.64 1.72 41.64
C GLY A 681 -21.68 0.60 41.78
N CYS A 682 -21.60 -0.37 40.87
CA CYS A 682 -22.60 -1.43 40.74
C CYS A 682 -22.55 -2.48 41.87
N LEU A 683 -23.72 -2.88 42.38
CA LEU A 683 -23.84 -3.96 43.37
C LEU A 683 -23.99 -5.33 42.67
N GLY A 684 -22.88 -6.03 42.43
CA GLY A 684 -22.90 -7.33 41.74
C GLY A 684 -21.52 -8.00 41.58
N LEU A 685 -21.48 -9.07 40.77
CA LEU A 685 -20.24 -9.80 40.44
C LEU A 685 -19.69 -9.49 39.04
N VAL A 686 -20.56 -9.15 38.09
CA VAL A 686 -20.21 -8.79 36.71
C VAL A 686 -21.24 -7.79 36.20
N ALA A 687 -20.84 -6.53 36.07
CA ALA A 687 -21.60 -5.44 35.48
C ALA A 687 -20.61 -4.39 34.93
N PRO A 688 -20.79 -3.85 33.71
CA PRO A 688 -19.93 -2.79 33.20
C PRO A 688 -20.04 -1.51 34.05
N PRO A 689 -18.97 -0.70 34.16
CA PRO A 689 -19.01 0.62 34.81
C PRO A 689 -20.19 1.48 34.34
N GLY A 690 -20.93 2.04 35.29
CA GLY A 690 -22.07 2.93 35.04
C GLY A 690 -23.34 2.29 34.45
N ALA A 691 -23.40 0.97 34.26
CA ALA A 691 -24.47 0.32 33.48
C ALA A 691 -25.71 -0.16 34.27
N CYS A 692 -25.89 0.19 35.55
CA CYS A 692 -26.99 -0.31 36.39
C CYS A 692 -27.57 0.72 37.37
N GLU A 693 -28.90 0.68 37.59
CA GLU A 693 -29.57 1.38 38.70
C GLU A 693 -29.40 0.60 40.02
N ILE A 694 -29.10 1.29 41.12
CA ILE A 694 -29.11 0.71 42.47
C ILE A 694 -30.56 0.47 42.92
N PRO A 695 -30.97 -0.76 43.31
CA PRO A 695 -32.38 -1.09 43.61
C PRO A 695 -32.98 -0.46 44.89
N ASN A 696 -33.22 0.86 44.88
CA ASN A 696 -34.02 1.62 45.85
C ASN A 696 -33.70 1.33 47.34
N ALA A 697 -32.48 1.65 47.77
CA ALA A 697 -32.20 1.84 49.19
C ALA A 697 -33.03 3.03 49.72
N VAL A 698 -33.81 2.84 50.79
CA VAL A 698 -34.67 3.89 51.36
C VAL A 698 -34.46 3.98 52.88
N PRO A 699 -33.73 4.99 53.39
CA PRO A 699 -32.97 6.00 52.64
C PRO A 699 -31.71 5.41 51.97
N PRO A 700 -31.20 6.05 50.89
CA PRO A 700 -29.88 5.75 50.33
C PRO A 700 -28.76 6.26 51.26
N CYS A 701 -27.53 5.84 51.00
CA CYS A 701 -26.35 6.43 51.64
C CYS A 701 -26.11 7.87 51.15
N THR A 702 -25.57 8.72 52.02
CA THR A 702 -25.28 10.13 51.70
C THR A 702 -23.78 10.33 51.49
N VAL A 703 -23.39 10.62 50.25
CA VAL A 703 -21.98 10.81 49.87
C VAL A 703 -21.44 12.15 50.40
N SER A 704 -20.27 12.11 51.05
CA SER A 704 -19.64 13.28 51.70
C SER A 704 -18.55 13.91 50.83
N VAL A 705 -18.93 14.65 49.79
CA VAL A 705 -18.02 15.26 48.80
C VAL A 705 -17.11 16.40 49.31
N THR A 706 -17.05 16.61 50.63
CA THR A 706 -16.20 17.62 51.30
C THR A 706 -15.66 17.11 52.64
N ALA A 707 -15.60 15.78 52.83
CA ALA A 707 -14.78 15.20 53.88
C ALA A 707 -13.31 15.18 53.42
N ASP A 708 -12.41 15.45 54.34
CA ASP A 708 -10.95 15.56 54.20
C ASP A 708 -10.43 15.07 55.56
N ALA A 709 -9.94 13.83 55.59
CA ALA A 709 -9.74 13.08 56.84
C ALA A 709 -8.34 13.23 57.44
N ASP A 710 -7.33 13.61 56.66
CA ASP A 710 -5.96 13.86 57.15
C ASP A 710 -5.52 15.34 57.12
N GLY A 711 -6.21 16.20 56.34
CA GLY A 711 -6.03 17.64 56.32
C GLY A 711 -5.11 18.19 55.23
N ASP A 712 -4.83 17.46 54.14
CA ASP A 712 -3.95 17.91 53.07
C ASP A 712 -4.57 18.93 52.08
N LEU A 713 -5.90 19.14 52.19
CA LEU A 713 -6.79 19.98 51.36
C LEU A 713 -7.43 19.31 50.14
N LEU A 714 -7.25 18.01 49.93
CA LEU A 714 -8.00 17.20 48.96
C LEU A 714 -9.12 16.42 49.68
N PRO A 715 -10.35 16.38 49.13
CA PRO A 715 -11.42 15.59 49.76
C PRO A 715 -11.24 14.09 49.57
N ASP A 716 -11.60 13.27 50.56
CA ASP A 716 -11.47 11.79 50.60
C ASP A 716 -11.96 11.07 49.32
N ILE A 717 -12.95 11.65 48.64
CA ILE A 717 -13.55 11.11 47.40
C ILE A 717 -12.69 11.32 46.15
N ASN A 718 -11.74 12.25 46.22
CA ASN A 718 -10.82 12.69 45.18
C ASN A 718 -9.34 12.58 45.63
N ASP A 719 -9.07 11.74 46.64
CA ASP A 719 -7.75 11.54 47.23
C ASP A 719 -7.37 10.05 47.13
N ASN A 720 -6.20 9.72 46.59
CA ASN A 720 -5.67 8.35 46.49
C ASN A 720 -5.00 7.82 47.77
N CYS A 721 -4.76 8.68 48.76
CA CYS A 721 -4.36 8.32 50.13
C CYS A 721 -5.21 9.02 51.22
N PRO A 722 -6.54 8.75 51.37
CA PRO A 722 -7.47 9.43 52.31
C PRO A 722 -7.17 9.38 53.82
N LEU A 723 -5.98 8.96 54.23
CA LEU A 723 -5.50 8.83 55.61
C LEU A 723 -4.00 9.20 55.74
N VAL A 724 -3.32 9.61 54.65
CA VAL A 724 -1.86 9.84 54.57
C VAL A 724 -1.50 10.99 53.60
N ALA A 725 -1.82 12.22 54.02
CA ALA A 725 -1.60 13.52 53.37
C ALA A 725 -0.50 13.57 52.29
N ASN A 726 -0.91 13.65 51.02
CA ASN A 726 -0.05 13.54 49.85
C ASN A 726 -0.49 14.45 48.68
N ALA A 727 -0.68 15.76 48.92
CA ALA A 727 -1.29 16.74 48.02
C ALA A 727 -0.70 16.93 46.59
N SER A 728 0.29 16.11 46.19
CA SER A 728 0.73 15.92 44.80
C SER A 728 0.05 14.74 44.09
N GLN A 729 -0.74 13.92 44.80
CA GLN A 729 -1.51 12.76 44.30
C GLN A 729 -0.72 11.82 43.40
N THR A 730 0.55 11.63 43.73
CA THR A 730 1.48 10.80 42.95
C THR A 730 1.12 9.33 43.14
N ASP A 731 0.99 8.63 42.02
CA ASP A 731 0.49 7.27 41.82
C ASP A 731 1.21 6.81 40.55
N GLN A 732 2.33 6.09 40.71
CA GLN A 732 3.28 5.82 39.62
C GLN A 732 2.92 4.62 38.74
N ASP A 733 2.08 3.70 39.21
CA ASP A 733 1.67 2.50 38.46
C ASP A 733 0.19 2.49 38.04
N GLY A 734 -0.63 3.40 38.56
CA GLY A 734 -2.04 3.56 38.21
C GLY A 734 -3.02 2.71 39.00
N ASP A 735 -2.60 2.04 40.09
CA ASP A 735 -3.47 1.15 40.89
C ASP A 735 -4.59 1.89 41.65
N GLY A 736 -4.39 3.19 41.90
CA GLY A 736 -5.30 4.11 42.59
C GLY A 736 -5.04 4.36 44.06
N VAL A 737 -3.99 3.79 44.63
CA VAL A 737 -3.31 4.13 45.89
C VAL A 737 -2.16 5.08 45.53
N GLY A 738 -1.92 6.12 46.33
CA GLY A 738 -0.79 7.01 46.08
C GLY A 738 0.53 6.49 46.67
N ASP A 739 1.66 6.82 46.04
CA ASP A 739 3.04 6.49 46.44
C ASP A 739 3.35 6.72 47.95
N ALA A 740 2.59 7.60 48.61
CA ALA A 740 2.74 7.97 50.01
C ALA A 740 2.11 6.98 51.01
N CYS A 741 1.14 6.18 50.55
CA CYS A 741 0.44 5.17 51.36
C CYS A 741 0.51 3.75 50.76
N ASP A 742 1.10 3.61 49.58
CA ASP A 742 1.29 2.36 48.86
C ASP A 742 2.46 1.50 49.43
N ASN A 743 2.26 0.19 49.52
CA ASN A 743 3.26 -0.80 49.89
C ASN A 743 3.97 -1.48 48.68
N CYS A 744 3.59 -1.18 47.44
CA CYS A 744 4.31 -1.49 46.21
C CYS A 744 4.34 -0.33 45.17
N PRO A 745 4.99 0.84 45.44
CA PRO A 745 4.94 2.10 44.64
C PRO A 745 5.37 2.11 43.15
N PHE A 746 5.44 0.96 42.49
CA PHE A 746 5.79 0.77 41.08
C PHE A 746 5.09 -0.45 40.44
N LEU A 747 4.24 -1.18 41.17
CA LEU A 747 3.74 -2.52 40.84
C LEU A 747 2.30 -2.77 41.35
N SER A 748 1.36 -2.33 40.52
CA SER A 748 -0.08 -2.21 40.77
C SER A 748 -0.70 -3.33 41.63
N ASN A 749 -1.09 -2.99 42.87
CA ASN A 749 -1.71 -3.92 43.82
C ASN A 749 -2.89 -3.28 44.61
N PRO A 750 -4.04 -2.96 43.96
CA PRO A 750 -5.05 -2.04 44.53
C PRO A 750 -5.66 -2.44 45.88
N ASP A 751 -5.54 -3.71 46.29
CA ASP A 751 -6.01 -4.20 47.60
C ASP A 751 -4.97 -4.15 48.73
N GLN A 752 -3.73 -3.75 48.41
CA GLN A 752 -2.61 -3.51 49.33
C GLN A 752 -2.25 -4.72 50.19
N THR A 753 -2.40 -5.93 49.65
CA THR A 753 -2.11 -7.17 50.38
C THR A 753 -0.62 -7.31 50.72
N ASP A 754 -0.35 -7.43 52.03
CA ASP A 754 0.94 -7.79 52.66
C ASP A 754 0.66 -8.99 53.59
N THR A 755 1.16 -10.18 53.22
CA THR A 755 0.86 -11.45 53.88
C THR A 755 1.78 -11.75 55.07
N ASP A 756 3.03 -11.26 55.09
CA ASP A 756 3.97 -11.50 56.20
C ASP A 756 4.02 -10.35 57.22
N GLY A 757 3.51 -9.18 56.85
CA GLY A 757 3.40 -7.97 57.66
C GLY A 757 4.68 -7.13 57.70
N ASN A 758 5.55 -7.24 56.70
CA ASN A 758 6.84 -6.53 56.68
C ASN A 758 6.75 -5.06 56.19
N GLY A 759 5.68 -4.69 55.50
CA GLY A 759 5.46 -3.34 54.93
C GLY A 759 5.75 -3.19 53.44
N GLN A 760 6.11 -4.27 52.75
CA GLN A 760 6.27 -4.37 51.29
C GLN A 760 5.23 -5.39 50.78
N GLY A 761 4.33 -4.96 49.90
CA GLY A 761 3.20 -5.78 49.45
C GLY A 761 3.64 -7.04 48.69
N ASP A 762 2.80 -8.07 48.73
CA ASP A 762 3.10 -9.39 48.14
C ASP A 762 3.56 -9.31 46.66
N PRO A 763 2.98 -8.47 45.76
CA PRO A 763 3.36 -8.46 44.35
C PRO A 763 4.74 -7.87 44.03
N CYS A 764 5.32 -7.08 44.95
CA CYS A 764 6.64 -6.47 44.78
C CYS A 764 7.73 -7.13 45.62
N GLN A 765 7.52 -8.36 46.10
CA GLN A 765 8.55 -9.15 46.75
C GLN A 765 9.44 -9.86 45.71
N ASP A 766 10.74 -9.86 45.99
CA ASP A 766 11.84 -10.53 45.28
C ASP A 766 12.39 -11.57 46.26
N SER A 767 12.10 -12.85 46.06
CA SER A 767 12.36 -13.88 47.07
C SER A 767 13.72 -14.59 46.91
N ASP A 768 14.40 -14.46 45.77
CA ASP A 768 15.70 -15.07 45.52
C ASP A 768 16.87 -14.11 45.26
N HIS A 769 16.57 -12.82 45.01
CA HIS A 769 17.48 -11.68 44.86
C HIS A 769 18.24 -11.59 43.53
N ASP A 770 17.63 -11.97 42.41
CA ASP A 770 18.17 -11.66 41.07
C ASP A 770 17.87 -10.22 40.60
N GLY A 771 16.84 -9.59 41.16
CA GLY A 771 16.41 -8.22 40.88
C GLY A 771 15.08 -8.09 40.12
N TYR A 772 14.42 -9.20 39.80
CA TYR A 772 13.01 -9.25 39.39
C TYR A 772 12.14 -9.60 40.61
N VAL A 773 10.81 -9.56 40.45
CA VAL A 773 9.82 -9.79 41.52
C VAL A 773 8.75 -10.74 41.02
N PHE A 774 8.04 -11.44 41.90
CA PHE A 774 6.98 -12.40 41.55
C PHE A 774 5.91 -11.90 40.55
N ALA A 775 5.63 -10.59 40.48
CA ALA A 775 4.70 -10.03 39.50
C ALA A 775 5.19 -10.06 38.04
N VAL A 776 6.50 -10.25 37.80
CA VAL A 776 7.14 -10.28 36.47
C VAL A 776 8.02 -11.53 36.27
N ASP A 777 8.57 -12.06 37.36
CA ASP A 777 9.29 -13.33 37.40
C ASP A 777 8.31 -14.51 37.42
N CYS A 778 8.42 -15.35 36.40
CA CYS A 778 7.61 -16.55 36.24
C CYS A 778 8.02 -17.72 37.18
N ASN A 779 9.13 -17.61 37.92
CA ASN A 779 9.50 -18.46 39.05
C ASN A 779 10.51 -17.81 40.03
N ASP A 780 10.00 -16.91 40.89
CA ASP A 780 10.57 -16.20 42.08
C ASP A 780 11.28 -17.09 43.14
N GLN A 781 11.74 -18.28 42.80
CA GLN A 781 12.53 -19.19 43.63
C GLN A 781 13.73 -19.79 42.87
N ASN A 782 14.04 -19.28 41.67
CA ASN A 782 15.15 -19.72 40.84
C ASN A 782 15.74 -18.56 39.99
N PRO A 783 16.91 -17.99 40.37
CA PRO A 783 17.52 -16.77 39.78
C PRO A 783 18.21 -17.02 38.43
N ALA A 784 17.47 -17.66 37.53
CA ALA A 784 17.86 -18.12 36.20
C ALA A 784 16.62 -18.32 35.30
N ILE A 785 15.41 -18.18 35.85
CA ILE A 785 14.14 -17.99 35.14
C ILE A 785 13.75 -16.56 35.48
N HIS A 786 13.73 -15.64 34.52
CA HIS A 786 13.38 -14.23 34.74
C HIS A 786 13.18 -13.48 33.40
N PRO A 787 12.47 -12.33 33.37
CA PRO A 787 12.29 -11.50 32.19
C PRO A 787 13.61 -11.21 31.44
N GLY A 788 13.75 -11.77 30.23
CA GLY A 788 14.93 -11.60 29.39
C GLY A 788 16.15 -12.45 29.78
N ALA A 789 15.95 -13.58 30.47
CA ALA A 789 16.95 -14.64 30.57
C ALA A 789 17.27 -15.27 29.18
N ILE A 790 18.15 -16.26 29.15
CA ILE A 790 18.49 -16.99 27.93
C ILE A 790 17.84 -18.37 27.97
N GLU A 791 16.88 -18.61 27.08
CA GLU A 791 16.23 -19.90 26.88
C GLU A 791 17.20 -21.09 26.82
N VAL A 792 16.78 -22.20 27.41
CA VAL A 792 17.46 -23.49 27.36
C VAL A 792 16.42 -24.58 27.08
N CYS A 793 16.61 -25.39 26.03
CA CYS A 793 15.71 -26.50 25.67
C CYS A 793 15.52 -27.48 26.84
N ASN A 794 14.47 -27.27 27.63
CA ASN A 794 14.28 -27.87 28.95
C ASN A 794 12.79 -28.07 29.31
N GLY A 795 11.88 -27.36 28.63
CA GLY A 795 10.43 -27.43 28.85
C GLY A 795 9.88 -26.43 29.88
N VAL A 796 10.61 -25.35 30.14
CA VAL A 796 10.23 -24.19 30.97
C VAL A 796 10.34 -22.93 30.11
N ASP A 797 9.53 -21.93 30.43
CA ASP A 797 9.70 -20.54 29.97
C ASP A 797 10.83 -19.95 30.83
N ASP A 798 12.08 -19.91 30.34
CA ASP A 798 13.19 -19.38 31.13
C ASP A 798 13.19 -17.83 31.10
N ASN A 799 12.75 -17.22 29.99
CA ASN A 799 12.81 -15.77 29.79
C ASN A 799 11.52 -14.99 30.12
N CYS A 800 10.45 -15.68 30.51
CA CYS A 800 9.14 -15.17 30.90
C CYS A 800 8.38 -14.37 29.80
N ASP A 801 8.56 -14.67 28.50
CA ASP A 801 7.75 -14.05 27.42
C ASP A 801 6.37 -14.71 27.20
N GLY A 802 6.09 -15.84 27.86
CA GLY A 802 4.87 -16.63 27.73
C GLY A 802 4.94 -17.74 26.68
N SER A 803 6.07 -17.86 25.98
CA SER A 803 6.46 -19.02 25.17
C SER A 803 7.18 -20.08 26.03
N ILE A 804 7.55 -21.22 25.44
CA ILE A 804 8.35 -22.27 26.08
C ILE A 804 9.28 -22.86 25.03
N ASP A 805 10.58 -22.98 25.34
CA ASP A 805 11.61 -23.47 24.42
C ASP A 805 11.67 -22.66 23.08
N GLU A 806 11.30 -21.37 23.05
CA GLU A 806 11.34 -20.55 21.83
C GLU A 806 12.72 -19.88 21.64
N ASN A 807 12.93 -19.15 20.54
CA ASN A 807 14.20 -18.50 20.15
C ASN A 807 15.46 -19.40 20.02
N LEU A 808 15.43 -20.64 20.51
CA LEU A 808 16.45 -21.70 20.49
C LEU A 808 16.82 -22.24 19.09
N GLY A 809 16.38 -21.55 18.04
CA GLY A 809 16.38 -22.00 16.67
C GLY A 809 15.26 -23.01 16.42
N THR A 810 14.25 -22.63 15.63
CA THR A 810 13.12 -23.53 15.32
C THR A 810 13.53 -24.82 14.58
N THR A 811 14.74 -24.86 13.99
CA THR A 811 15.28 -26.04 13.31
C THR A 811 16.80 -26.21 13.48
N THR A 812 17.23 -27.38 13.97
CA THR A 812 18.59 -27.87 13.77
C THR A 812 18.68 -28.38 12.33
N THR A 813 19.28 -27.55 11.47
CA THR A 813 19.50 -27.88 10.05
C THR A 813 20.91 -28.42 9.83
N CYS A 814 21.04 -29.51 9.07
CA CYS A 814 22.32 -30.16 8.80
C CYS A 814 22.39 -30.77 7.40
N GLY A 815 23.61 -30.87 6.86
CA GLY A 815 23.85 -31.13 5.44
C GLY A 815 23.81 -29.85 4.62
N THR A 816 24.26 -29.96 3.37
CA THR A 816 24.27 -28.87 2.38
C THR A 816 23.35 -29.25 1.21
N GLY A 817 22.88 -28.26 0.44
CA GLY A 817 22.11 -28.50 -0.78
C GLY A 817 20.90 -29.42 -0.62
N ALA A 818 20.74 -30.41 -1.50
CA ALA A 818 19.63 -31.37 -1.44
C ALA A 818 19.76 -32.37 -0.29
N CYS A 819 20.93 -32.48 0.36
CA CYS A 819 21.10 -33.22 1.61
C CYS A 819 20.71 -32.41 2.84
N THR A 820 20.39 -31.12 2.71
CA THR A 820 19.89 -30.30 3.82
C THR A 820 18.66 -30.96 4.44
N ARG A 821 18.77 -31.36 5.70
CA ARG A 821 17.66 -31.86 6.52
C ARG A 821 17.50 -30.92 7.71
N SER A 822 16.26 -30.62 8.05
CA SER A 822 15.90 -29.82 9.21
C SER A 822 15.07 -30.68 10.14
N VAL A 823 15.51 -30.82 11.39
CA VAL A 823 14.69 -31.34 12.50
C VAL A 823 14.39 -30.17 13.43
N ILE A 824 13.25 -30.18 14.12
CA ILE A 824 12.94 -29.15 15.12
C ILE A 824 14.00 -29.24 16.22
N ALA A 825 14.68 -28.13 16.57
CA ALA A 825 15.86 -28.21 17.44
C ALA A 825 15.53 -28.70 18.85
N CYS A 826 14.46 -28.16 19.42
CA CYS A 826 13.83 -28.62 20.66
C CYS A 826 12.45 -29.19 20.35
N LEU A 827 12.10 -30.35 20.93
CA LEU A 827 10.75 -30.91 20.81
C LEU A 827 10.28 -31.42 22.18
N ASN A 828 9.36 -30.68 22.79
CA ASN A 828 8.85 -30.90 24.15
C ASN A 828 9.98 -30.98 25.20
N GLY A 829 10.79 -29.92 25.36
CA GLY A 829 11.90 -29.89 26.31
C GLY A 829 13.02 -30.92 26.05
N THR A 830 13.19 -31.40 24.82
CA THR A 830 14.28 -32.34 24.46
C THR A 830 15.00 -31.95 23.16
N PRO A 831 16.35 -31.78 23.17
CA PRO A 831 17.12 -31.48 21.96
C PRO A 831 17.14 -32.64 20.96
N GLN A 832 16.93 -32.35 19.68
CA GLN A 832 16.87 -33.35 18.61
C GLN A 832 18.17 -33.42 17.78
N THR A 833 18.61 -34.63 17.42
CA THR A 833 19.83 -34.85 16.61
C THR A 833 19.51 -34.93 15.12
N CYS A 834 19.95 -33.93 14.36
CA CYS A 834 19.85 -33.93 12.89
C CYS A 834 20.80 -34.95 12.26
N THR A 835 20.42 -35.53 11.11
CA THR A 835 21.30 -36.35 10.24
C THR A 835 21.09 -35.92 8.78
N PRO A 836 22.15 -35.61 8.01
CA PRO A 836 22.03 -35.17 6.62
C PRO A 836 21.38 -36.22 5.71
N GLY A 837 20.88 -35.77 4.55
CA GLY A 837 20.48 -36.62 3.45
C GLY A 837 21.65 -37.41 2.84
N SER A 838 21.33 -38.41 2.03
CA SER A 838 22.32 -39.09 1.18
C SER A 838 22.51 -38.32 -0.13
N PRO A 839 23.75 -38.12 -0.61
CA PRO A 839 24.02 -37.35 -1.82
C PRO A 839 23.67 -38.10 -3.12
N SER A 840 23.44 -37.33 -4.18
CA SER A 840 23.08 -37.78 -5.53
C SER A 840 23.85 -36.98 -6.59
N PRO A 841 24.17 -37.53 -7.77
CA PRO A 841 24.90 -36.76 -8.79
C PRO A 841 24.16 -35.50 -9.23
N GLU A 842 24.90 -34.39 -9.37
CA GLU A 842 24.40 -33.06 -9.73
C GLU A 842 23.46 -33.02 -10.95
N VAL A 843 22.38 -32.25 -10.82
CA VAL A 843 21.39 -31.98 -11.88
C VAL A 843 21.15 -30.49 -11.93
N CYS A 844 21.26 -29.88 -13.12
CA CYS A 844 21.08 -28.44 -13.27
C CYS A 844 19.67 -27.99 -12.86
N ASN A 845 19.56 -27.43 -11.66
CA ASN A 845 18.30 -27.05 -11.02
C ASN A 845 18.44 -25.94 -9.95
N GLY A 846 19.68 -25.55 -9.59
CA GLY A 846 19.96 -24.51 -8.61
C GLY A 846 20.16 -25.03 -7.19
N ILE A 847 20.39 -26.34 -7.02
CA ILE A 847 20.58 -27.03 -5.75
C ILE A 847 21.84 -27.91 -5.84
N ASP A 848 22.62 -27.92 -4.76
CA ASP A 848 23.79 -28.79 -4.50
C ASP A 848 23.29 -30.22 -4.19
N ASP A 849 22.98 -30.99 -5.24
CA ASP A 849 22.38 -32.34 -5.20
C ASP A 849 23.33 -33.43 -4.67
N ASP A 850 24.66 -33.24 -4.82
CA ASP A 850 25.74 -34.12 -4.34
C ASP A 850 26.32 -33.67 -2.98
N CYS A 851 25.89 -32.49 -2.53
CA CYS A 851 26.01 -32.00 -1.17
C CYS A 851 27.45 -31.69 -0.72
N ASN A 852 28.37 -31.47 -1.67
CA ASN A 852 29.73 -31.01 -1.41
C ASN A 852 29.79 -29.52 -1.00
N GLY A 853 28.76 -28.74 -1.32
CA GLY A 853 28.65 -27.31 -1.02
C GLY A 853 28.88 -26.37 -2.21
N ALA A 854 28.96 -26.91 -3.43
CA ALA A 854 28.90 -26.17 -4.69
C ALA A 854 27.60 -26.52 -5.44
N VAL A 855 26.96 -25.52 -6.04
CA VAL A 855 25.65 -25.67 -6.71
C VAL A 855 25.82 -25.85 -8.21
N ASP A 856 25.12 -26.82 -8.81
CA ASP A 856 25.17 -27.15 -10.24
C ASP A 856 26.60 -27.50 -10.75
N ASP A 857 27.45 -28.01 -9.86
CA ASP A 857 28.88 -28.29 -10.11
C ASP A 857 29.12 -29.65 -10.80
N GLY A 858 30.31 -29.89 -11.36
CA GLY A 858 30.62 -31.11 -12.11
C GLY A 858 29.83 -31.34 -13.43
N ILE A 859 28.77 -30.56 -13.71
CA ILE A 859 27.90 -30.72 -14.88
C ILE A 859 28.67 -30.33 -16.16
N PRO A 860 28.93 -31.26 -17.10
CA PRO A 860 29.68 -30.96 -18.31
C PRO A 860 28.89 -30.04 -19.26
N PRO A 861 29.54 -29.07 -19.93
CA PRO A 861 28.86 -28.07 -20.77
C PRO A 861 28.17 -28.68 -22.01
N VAL A 862 27.16 -27.98 -22.53
CA VAL A 862 26.44 -28.38 -23.74
C VAL A 862 27.02 -27.66 -24.96
N THR A 863 27.59 -28.43 -25.88
CA THR A 863 28.01 -27.96 -27.21
C THR A 863 26.95 -28.32 -28.26
N CYS A 864 26.64 -27.40 -29.16
CA CYS A 864 25.74 -27.64 -30.29
C CYS A 864 26.15 -26.83 -31.54
N GLY A 865 25.78 -27.34 -32.71
CA GLY A 865 26.27 -26.86 -34.00
C GLY A 865 27.44 -27.72 -34.52
N VAL A 866 27.88 -27.39 -35.73
CA VAL A 866 29.07 -27.96 -36.40
C VAL A 866 29.91 -26.75 -36.88
N GLY A 867 31.20 -26.94 -37.12
CA GLY A 867 32.09 -25.89 -37.62
C GLY A 867 32.08 -24.62 -36.76
N ALA A 868 32.04 -23.45 -37.40
CA ALA A 868 32.01 -22.15 -36.73
C ALA A 868 30.69 -21.91 -35.96
N CYS A 869 29.61 -22.58 -36.37
CA CYS A 869 28.34 -22.57 -35.64
C CYS A 869 28.39 -23.37 -34.34
N SER A 870 29.46 -24.12 -34.07
CA SER A 870 29.68 -24.82 -32.81
C SER A 870 29.75 -23.83 -31.65
N ARG A 871 28.68 -23.75 -30.86
CA ARG A 871 28.64 -22.96 -29.62
C ARG A 871 28.68 -23.92 -28.45
N THR A 872 29.61 -23.70 -27.53
CA THR A 872 29.60 -24.34 -26.21
C THR A 872 29.03 -23.34 -25.22
N VAL A 873 27.94 -23.72 -24.54
CA VAL A 873 27.39 -23.00 -23.40
C VAL A 873 27.56 -23.84 -22.14
N ALA A 874 27.72 -23.21 -20.99
CA ALA A 874 27.63 -23.92 -19.73
C ALA A 874 26.25 -24.60 -19.65
N ALA A 875 26.22 -25.91 -19.34
CA ALA A 875 24.98 -26.69 -19.33
C ALA A 875 23.98 -26.13 -18.31
N CYS A 876 24.50 -25.58 -17.22
CA CYS A 876 23.77 -24.80 -16.25
C CYS A 876 24.32 -23.38 -16.17
N VAL A 877 23.41 -22.41 -16.01
CA VAL A 877 23.73 -21.06 -15.52
C VAL A 877 22.63 -20.66 -14.55
N GLY A 878 22.96 -20.56 -13.26
CA GLY A 878 22.02 -20.18 -12.20
C GLY A 878 20.80 -21.11 -12.08
N GLY A 879 21.02 -22.42 -12.02
CA GLY A 879 19.96 -23.42 -11.88
C GLY A 879 19.04 -23.63 -13.10
N VAL A 880 19.31 -22.98 -14.23
CA VAL A 880 18.52 -23.14 -15.46
C VAL A 880 19.31 -23.92 -16.52
N PRO A 881 18.79 -25.07 -17.01
CA PRO A 881 19.39 -25.80 -18.13
C PRO A 881 19.45 -24.94 -19.39
N GLN A 882 20.64 -24.65 -19.89
CA GLN A 882 20.82 -23.74 -21.01
C GLN A 882 20.51 -24.41 -22.35
N THR A 883 19.56 -23.86 -23.09
CA THR A 883 19.27 -24.29 -24.46
C THR A 883 20.33 -23.77 -25.41
N CYS A 884 21.36 -24.57 -25.68
CA CYS A 884 22.32 -24.27 -26.72
C CYS A 884 21.61 -24.08 -28.07
N THR A 885 21.87 -22.95 -28.72
CA THR A 885 21.44 -22.67 -30.10
C THR A 885 22.72 -22.51 -30.94
N PRO A 886 22.85 -23.23 -32.09
CA PRO A 886 23.98 -23.07 -32.98
C PRO A 886 24.18 -21.62 -33.44
N GLY A 887 25.38 -21.29 -33.92
CA GLY A 887 25.61 -20.05 -34.65
C GLY A 887 24.70 -19.93 -35.88
N THR A 888 24.46 -18.71 -36.32
CA THR A 888 23.84 -18.47 -37.63
C THR A 888 24.90 -18.74 -38.69
N PRO A 889 24.69 -19.67 -39.64
CA PRO A 889 25.66 -19.95 -40.68
C PRO A 889 25.84 -18.75 -41.61
N ILE A 890 27.07 -18.60 -42.11
CA ILE A 890 27.48 -17.56 -43.06
C ILE A 890 28.18 -18.23 -44.26
N PRO A 891 28.23 -17.62 -45.46
CA PRO A 891 28.92 -18.24 -46.60
C PRO A 891 30.39 -18.53 -46.28
N GLU A 892 30.88 -19.71 -46.68
CA GLU A 892 32.22 -20.23 -46.35
C GLU A 892 33.38 -19.24 -46.54
N ILE A 893 34.29 -19.22 -45.57
CA ILE A 893 35.49 -18.35 -45.55
C ILE A 893 36.74 -19.21 -45.74
N CYS A 894 36.89 -19.66 -46.98
CA CYS A 894 38.04 -20.35 -47.58
C CYS A 894 39.39 -20.32 -46.83
N GLY A 895 39.96 -21.51 -46.63
CA GLY A 895 41.33 -21.77 -46.20
C GLY A 895 41.52 -21.74 -44.69
N ASN A 896 40.47 -21.52 -43.90
CA ASN A 896 40.59 -21.28 -42.46
C ASN A 896 40.52 -22.57 -41.61
N GLY A 897 40.18 -23.72 -42.22
CA GLY A 897 40.09 -25.02 -41.53
C GLY A 897 38.81 -25.21 -40.69
N ILE A 898 37.80 -24.36 -40.90
CA ILE A 898 36.52 -24.32 -40.21
C ILE A 898 35.39 -24.47 -41.25
N ASP A 899 34.20 -24.81 -40.76
CA ASP A 899 32.96 -25.04 -41.50
C ASP A 899 32.01 -23.88 -41.13
N ASP A 900 32.12 -22.76 -41.84
CA ASP A 900 31.46 -21.47 -41.55
C ASP A 900 29.99 -21.41 -42.00
N ASP A 901 29.62 -22.19 -43.02
CA ASP A 901 28.23 -22.39 -43.47
C ASP A 901 27.55 -23.58 -42.75
N CYS A 902 28.35 -24.35 -42.02
CA CYS A 902 27.95 -25.26 -40.96
C CYS A 902 27.15 -26.49 -41.44
N ASP A 903 27.35 -26.91 -42.70
CA ASP A 903 26.82 -28.16 -43.26
C ASP A 903 27.60 -29.41 -42.82
N GLY A 904 28.85 -29.22 -42.34
CA GLY A 904 29.77 -30.26 -41.88
C GLY A 904 30.98 -30.49 -42.81
N LEU A 905 31.22 -29.63 -43.80
CA LEU A 905 32.32 -29.74 -44.77
C LEU A 905 33.13 -28.43 -44.86
N ILE A 906 34.28 -28.43 -44.19
CA ILE A 906 35.28 -27.35 -44.14
C ILE A 906 35.72 -26.88 -45.54
N ASP A 907 35.88 -25.56 -45.73
CA ASP A 907 36.54 -24.89 -46.87
C ASP A 907 35.97 -25.22 -48.29
N ASN A 908 34.65 -25.39 -48.41
CA ASN A 908 34.01 -26.08 -49.55
C ASN A 908 33.46 -25.20 -50.70
N ALA A 909 33.76 -23.89 -50.75
CA ALA A 909 33.01 -22.92 -51.57
C ALA A 909 32.89 -23.25 -53.09
N PRO A 910 31.94 -22.66 -53.83
CA PRO A 910 31.73 -23.01 -55.25
C PRO A 910 32.80 -22.45 -56.20
N ASP A 911 33.41 -23.33 -57.01
CA ASP A 911 34.13 -22.98 -58.25
C ASP A 911 33.27 -22.03 -59.11
N THR A 912 33.77 -20.80 -59.28
CA THR A 912 32.98 -19.68 -59.83
C THR A 912 33.37 -19.28 -61.26
N ASP A 913 34.59 -19.58 -61.72
CA ASP A 913 35.02 -19.30 -63.10
C ASP A 913 35.16 -20.57 -63.98
N GLY A 914 35.19 -21.76 -63.38
CA GLY A 914 34.96 -23.05 -64.02
C GLY A 914 36.22 -23.80 -64.45
N ASP A 915 37.36 -23.52 -63.81
CA ASP A 915 38.66 -24.17 -64.04
C ASP A 915 38.69 -25.63 -63.52
N GLY A 916 38.01 -25.91 -62.40
CA GLY A 916 37.96 -27.23 -61.75
C GLY A 916 38.54 -27.28 -60.32
N LEU A 917 39.15 -26.19 -59.84
CA LEU A 917 39.41 -25.94 -58.42
C LEU A 917 38.33 -25.02 -57.84
N ASN A 918 38.05 -25.11 -56.54
CA ASN A 918 37.22 -24.10 -55.89
C ASN A 918 38.02 -22.85 -55.54
N ASN A 919 37.33 -21.70 -55.45
CA ASN A 919 37.93 -20.39 -55.12
C ASN A 919 38.69 -20.37 -53.78
N CYS A 920 38.60 -21.42 -52.95
CA CYS A 920 39.36 -21.56 -51.71
C CYS A 920 40.79 -22.09 -51.91
N LEU A 921 41.15 -22.46 -53.14
CA LEU A 921 42.44 -23.05 -53.51
C LEU A 921 43.10 -22.31 -54.70
N ASP A 922 42.71 -21.06 -54.93
CA ASP A 922 43.40 -20.08 -55.79
C ASP A 922 43.69 -18.82 -54.95
N SER A 923 44.86 -18.19 -55.13
CA SER A 923 45.60 -17.62 -54.00
C SER A 923 46.30 -16.28 -54.30
N ASP A 924 45.56 -15.18 -54.27
CA ASP A 924 46.03 -13.79 -54.50
C ASP A 924 45.89 -12.96 -53.19
N ASP A 925 46.64 -13.31 -52.15
CA ASP A 925 46.30 -12.91 -50.76
C ASP A 925 46.91 -11.55 -50.32
N ASP A 926 47.84 -10.98 -51.12
CA ASP A 926 48.24 -9.57 -51.04
C ASP A 926 47.27 -8.62 -51.80
N ASN A 927 46.36 -9.20 -52.61
CA ASN A 927 45.26 -8.54 -53.34
C ASN A 927 45.76 -7.55 -54.44
N ASP A 928 46.78 -7.93 -55.21
CA ASP A 928 47.21 -7.27 -56.46
C ASP A 928 46.37 -7.72 -57.67
N GLY A 929 46.01 -9.00 -57.72
CA GLY A 929 45.35 -9.68 -58.84
C GLY A 929 46.14 -10.87 -59.41
N VAL A 930 47.21 -11.34 -58.75
CA VAL A 930 48.14 -12.37 -59.25
C VAL A 930 48.78 -13.20 -58.11
N PRO A 931 48.49 -14.51 -58.01
CA PRO A 931 49.17 -15.44 -57.10
C PRO A 931 50.70 -15.50 -57.26
N ASP A 932 51.44 -15.31 -56.16
CA ASP A 932 52.92 -15.23 -56.11
C ASP A 932 53.49 -15.92 -54.83
N GLY A 933 54.80 -15.90 -54.61
CA GLY A 933 55.49 -16.62 -53.54
C GLY A 933 55.56 -15.89 -52.18
N LEU A 934 54.77 -14.83 -51.98
CA LEU A 934 54.80 -13.97 -50.78
C LEU A 934 53.75 -14.33 -49.72
N ASP A 935 52.76 -15.15 -50.05
CA ASP A 935 51.50 -15.26 -49.31
C ASP A 935 51.52 -16.25 -48.11
N CYS A 936 52.70 -16.62 -47.58
CA CYS A 936 52.81 -17.81 -46.71
C CYS A 936 52.91 -17.56 -45.19
N ALA A 937 53.70 -16.58 -44.70
CA ALA A 937 53.60 -16.10 -43.29
C ALA A 937 54.35 -14.75 -43.07
N PRO A 938 53.69 -13.58 -43.16
CA PRO A 938 54.38 -12.29 -43.26
C PRO A 938 55.05 -11.75 -41.97
N LEU A 939 55.08 -12.50 -40.87
CA LEU A 939 55.55 -12.01 -39.55
C LEU A 939 56.64 -12.85 -38.86
N ILE A 940 56.99 -14.03 -39.38
CA ILE A 940 58.10 -14.85 -38.86
C ILE A 940 59.00 -15.20 -40.05
N ASN A 941 60.17 -14.56 -40.12
CA ASN A 941 61.00 -14.54 -41.32
C ASN A 941 61.48 -15.94 -41.76
N SER A 942 61.82 -16.80 -40.79
CA SER A 942 62.22 -18.20 -41.02
C SER A 942 61.14 -19.09 -41.64
N VAL A 943 59.86 -18.71 -41.56
CA VAL A 943 58.74 -19.47 -42.12
C VAL A 943 57.87 -18.64 -43.08
N SER A 944 58.42 -17.55 -43.61
CA SER A 944 57.67 -16.55 -44.39
C SER A 944 57.45 -16.89 -45.86
N ALA A 945 58.36 -17.66 -46.46
CA ALA A 945 58.30 -18.12 -47.85
C ALA A 945 58.99 -19.48 -48.00
N ILE A 946 58.73 -20.20 -49.11
CA ILE A 946 59.30 -21.54 -49.35
C ILE A 946 60.84 -21.49 -49.34
N PRO A 947 61.56 -22.43 -48.66
CA PRO A 947 62.99 -22.29 -48.45
C PRO A 947 63.84 -22.36 -49.72
N GLY A 948 64.94 -21.61 -49.72
CA GLY A 948 65.95 -21.65 -50.79
C GLY A 948 66.71 -22.98 -50.89
N GLU A 949 67.42 -23.19 -52.01
CA GLU A 949 68.36 -24.30 -52.13
C GLU A 949 69.50 -24.15 -51.11
N VAL A 950 69.75 -25.18 -50.29
CA VAL A 950 70.86 -25.29 -49.31
C VAL A 950 72.21 -25.55 -50.04
N GLY A 951 72.45 -24.81 -51.12
CA GLY A 951 73.27 -25.23 -52.25
C GLY A 951 74.77 -25.30 -51.98
N PHE A 952 75.40 -26.38 -52.45
CA PHE A 952 76.86 -26.60 -52.53
C PHE A 952 77.68 -26.61 -51.23
N THR A 953 77.11 -26.27 -50.06
CA THR A 953 77.85 -26.22 -48.79
C THR A 953 78.08 -27.60 -48.15
N LEU A 954 77.23 -28.59 -48.48
CA LEU A 954 77.31 -29.96 -47.95
C LEU A 954 78.68 -30.61 -48.18
N LYS A 955 79.37 -30.89 -47.08
CA LYS A 955 80.75 -31.38 -47.07
C LYS A 955 80.90 -32.57 -46.11
N ALA A 956 81.51 -33.65 -46.60
CA ALA A 956 81.99 -34.73 -45.75
C ALA A 956 83.15 -34.21 -44.89
N VAL A 957 83.00 -34.30 -43.57
CA VAL A 957 84.04 -33.89 -42.61
C VAL A 957 84.92 -35.07 -42.17
N ASP A 958 84.40 -36.31 -42.27
CA ASP A 958 85.16 -37.55 -42.02
C ASP A 958 85.10 -38.55 -43.19
N ALA A 959 86.17 -39.34 -43.35
CA ALA A 959 86.39 -40.19 -44.53
C ALA A 959 86.04 -41.68 -44.34
N ALA A 960 85.64 -42.10 -43.13
CA ALA A 960 85.38 -43.48 -42.75
C ALA A 960 84.12 -43.57 -41.86
N PRO A 961 83.43 -44.73 -41.80
CA PRO A 961 82.20 -44.87 -41.02
C PRO A 961 82.45 -44.78 -39.50
N PRO A 962 81.55 -44.15 -38.72
CA PRO A 962 80.34 -43.43 -39.17
C PRO A 962 80.72 -42.12 -39.89
N TRP A 963 80.17 -41.91 -41.09
CA TRP A 963 80.53 -40.78 -41.94
C TRP A 963 79.78 -39.53 -41.48
N ALA A 964 80.51 -38.53 -41.00
CA ALA A 964 79.96 -37.24 -40.61
C ALA A 964 79.97 -36.24 -41.78
N PHE A 965 78.88 -35.47 -41.90
CA PHE A 965 78.66 -34.44 -42.92
C PHE A 965 78.12 -33.17 -42.26
N ALA A 966 78.50 -32.01 -42.76
CA ALA A 966 78.02 -30.69 -42.32
C ALA A 966 77.64 -29.82 -43.52
N PHE A 967 76.74 -28.86 -43.31
CA PHE A 967 76.25 -27.91 -44.31
C PHE A 967 75.93 -26.57 -43.63
N THR A 968 75.80 -25.51 -44.42
CA THR A 968 75.35 -24.18 -43.93
C THR A 968 73.82 -24.11 -44.02
N PRO A 969 73.09 -23.61 -43.00
CA PRO A 969 71.65 -23.41 -43.07
C PRO A 969 71.26 -22.30 -44.07
N VAL A 970 69.95 -22.12 -44.26
CA VAL A 970 69.36 -20.95 -44.95
C VAL A 970 68.43 -20.23 -43.98
N SER A 971 68.26 -18.91 -44.13
CA SER A 971 67.42 -18.11 -43.21
C SER A 971 65.97 -18.58 -43.16
N GLN A 972 65.41 -19.02 -44.30
CA GLN A 972 64.02 -19.45 -44.41
C GLN A 972 63.75 -20.89 -43.93
N ALA A 973 64.58 -21.49 -43.06
CA ALA A 973 64.26 -22.78 -42.44
C ALA A 973 65.09 -23.11 -41.20
N ASN A 974 64.44 -23.75 -40.23
CA ASN A 974 65.06 -24.21 -38.99
C ASN A 974 65.18 -25.73 -38.86
N VAL A 975 64.51 -26.47 -39.76
CA VAL A 975 64.64 -27.93 -39.91
C VAL A 975 65.01 -28.33 -41.33
N PHE A 976 65.76 -29.42 -41.43
CA PHE A 976 66.34 -29.90 -42.68
C PHE A 976 66.06 -31.40 -42.88
N ASN A 977 65.56 -31.76 -44.06
CA ASN A 977 65.29 -33.15 -44.44
C ASN A 977 66.48 -33.72 -45.23
N VAL A 978 66.99 -34.88 -44.80
CA VAL A 978 68.17 -35.53 -45.38
C VAL A 978 67.77 -36.77 -46.19
N TYR A 979 68.08 -36.74 -47.49
CA TYR A 979 67.79 -37.79 -48.46
C TYR A 979 69.07 -38.49 -48.92
N ARG A 980 68.99 -39.80 -49.16
CA ARG A 980 70.11 -40.63 -49.64
C ARG A 980 69.70 -41.40 -50.89
N GLY A 981 70.52 -41.28 -51.93
CA GLY A 981 70.44 -42.07 -53.16
C GLY A 981 71.67 -42.95 -53.36
N THR A 982 71.63 -43.84 -54.36
CA THR A 982 72.80 -44.66 -54.76
C THR A 982 73.27 -44.30 -56.16
N ALA A 983 74.58 -44.29 -56.37
CA ALA A 983 75.19 -44.11 -57.68
C ALA A 983 76.08 -45.31 -58.01
N SER A 984 75.86 -45.93 -59.17
CA SER A 984 76.62 -47.08 -59.64
C SER A 984 77.25 -46.78 -61.00
N GLY A 985 78.57 -46.62 -61.01
CA GLY A 985 79.32 -46.17 -62.19
C GLY A 985 79.32 -44.65 -62.41
N PRO A 986 80.14 -44.13 -63.36
CA PRO A 986 80.58 -42.72 -63.36
C PRO A 986 79.54 -41.67 -63.78
N SER A 987 78.35 -42.07 -64.22
CA SER A 987 77.33 -41.17 -64.78
C SER A 987 75.89 -41.65 -64.58
N THR A 988 75.66 -42.52 -63.61
CA THR A 988 74.36 -43.17 -63.35
C THR A 988 74.05 -43.11 -61.86
N PHE A 989 73.58 -41.93 -61.44
CA PHE A 989 72.85 -41.71 -60.20
C PHE A 989 71.45 -42.33 -60.37
N LEU A 990 71.01 -43.17 -59.44
CA LEU A 990 69.66 -43.72 -59.44
C LEU A 990 68.73 -42.74 -58.70
N THR A 991 67.58 -42.45 -59.30
CA THR A 991 66.68 -41.34 -58.93
C THR A 991 65.85 -41.59 -57.68
N ASP A 992 65.76 -42.85 -57.23
CA ASP A 992 64.93 -43.25 -56.10
C ASP A 992 65.62 -42.83 -54.79
N LEU A 993 65.35 -41.58 -54.39
CA LEU A 993 65.84 -40.96 -53.16
C LEU A 993 64.96 -41.40 -51.99
N GLY A 994 65.57 -42.02 -50.99
CA GLY A 994 64.90 -42.31 -49.72
C GLY A 994 65.19 -41.22 -48.69
N CYS A 995 64.16 -40.74 -47.99
CA CYS A 995 64.32 -40.03 -46.74
C CYS A 995 65.13 -40.90 -45.76
N VAL A 996 66.09 -40.30 -45.04
CA VAL A 996 66.91 -40.99 -44.03
C VAL A 996 66.76 -40.35 -42.65
N LEU A 997 66.74 -39.01 -42.60
CA LEU A 997 66.46 -38.25 -41.39
C LEU A 997 65.49 -37.11 -41.76
N PRO A 998 64.23 -37.13 -41.30
CA PRO A 998 63.31 -36.00 -41.39
C PRO A 998 63.61 -34.96 -40.29
N GLU A 999 63.19 -33.72 -40.51
CA GLU A 999 63.08 -32.64 -39.50
C GLU A 999 64.33 -32.48 -38.59
N VAL A 1000 65.52 -32.41 -39.19
CA VAL A 1000 66.77 -32.29 -38.43
C VAL A 1000 67.07 -30.82 -38.08
N THR A 1001 67.08 -30.49 -36.78
CA THR A 1001 67.41 -29.15 -36.23
C THR A 1001 68.91 -28.85 -36.11
N LEU A 1002 69.79 -29.78 -36.51
CA LEU A 1002 71.25 -29.63 -36.52
C LEU A 1002 71.79 -29.55 -37.96
N TRP A 1003 72.70 -28.63 -38.22
CA TRP A 1003 73.26 -28.36 -39.57
C TRP A 1003 74.36 -29.37 -39.98
N GLY A 1004 74.17 -30.63 -39.58
CA GLY A 1004 75.06 -31.74 -39.86
C GLY A 1004 74.49 -33.06 -39.36
N PHE A 1005 74.89 -34.16 -39.98
CA PHE A 1005 74.40 -35.50 -39.68
C PHE A 1005 75.49 -36.55 -39.84
N THR A 1006 75.26 -37.73 -39.25
CA THR A 1006 76.11 -38.91 -39.39
C THR A 1006 75.34 -40.05 -40.04
N ASP A 1007 75.95 -40.76 -41.00
CA ASP A 1007 75.41 -42.01 -41.54
C ASP A 1007 76.38 -43.17 -41.28
N GLU A 1008 75.87 -44.26 -40.68
CA GLU A 1008 76.64 -45.48 -40.43
C GLU A 1008 76.48 -46.52 -41.57
N ALA A 1009 75.49 -46.33 -42.46
CA ALA A 1009 75.17 -47.28 -43.50
C ALA A 1009 76.27 -47.34 -44.55
N ASN A 1010 76.80 -48.55 -44.79
CA ASN A 1010 77.81 -48.78 -45.82
C ASN A 1010 77.15 -48.96 -47.20
N PRO A 1011 77.64 -48.32 -48.27
CA PRO A 1011 77.08 -48.50 -49.61
C PRO A 1011 77.29 -49.93 -50.13
N PRO A 1012 76.36 -50.46 -50.96
CA PRO A 1012 76.53 -51.76 -51.61
C PRO A 1012 77.85 -51.88 -52.39
N ARG A 1013 78.44 -53.08 -52.42
CA ARG A 1013 79.74 -53.30 -53.08
C ARG A 1013 79.70 -52.93 -54.57
N GLY A 1014 80.38 -51.84 -54.91
CA GLY A 1014 80.51 -51.34 -56.29
C GLY A 1014 79.70 -50.07 -56.59
N SER A 1015 78.90 -49.58 -55.63
CA SER A 1015 78.26 -48.26 -55.68
C SER A 1015 78.83 -47.33 -54.61
N THR A 1016 78.44 -46.05 -54.68
CA THR A 1016 78.55 -45.09 -53.58
C THR A 1016 77.14 -44.62 -53.20
N PHE A 1017 76.97 -44.13 -51.97
CA PHE A 1017 75.86 -43.26 -51.66
C PHE A 1017 76.14 -41.84 -52.16
N TYR A 1018 75.08 -41.07 -52.35
CA TYR A 1018 75.11 -39.62 -52.43
C TYR A 1018 73.93 -39.06 -51.62
N TYR A 1019 74.07 -37.85 -51.13
CA TYR A 1019 73.11 -37.21 -50.23
C TYR A 1019 72.60 -35.91 -50.84
N LEU A 1020 71.36 -35.56 -50.54
CA LEU A 1020 70.73 -34.27 -50.84
C LEU A 1020 70.01 -33.80 -49.57
N ILE A 1021 69.96 -32.49 -49.37
CA ILE A 1021 69.34 -31.87 -48.20
C ILE A 1021 68.38 -30.81 -48.69
N ALA A 1022 67.16 -30.85 -48.19
CA ALA A 1022 66.19 -29.79 -48.35
C ALA A 1022 66.02 -29.06 -47.02
N ALA A 1023 66.03 -27.74 -47.06
CA ALA A 1023 65.44 -26.92 -46.02
C ALA A 1023 63.92 -27.09 -46.07
N THR A 1024 63.23 -27.13 -44.92
CA THR A 1024 61.76 -27.20 -44.89
C THR A 1024 61.19 -26.28 -43.83
N ASN A 1025 60.06 -25.66 -44.12
CA ASN A 1025 59.26 -24.85 -43.20
C ASN A 1025 57.77 -25.09 -43.46
N ARG A 1026 56.88 -24.32 -42.83
CA ARG A 1026 55.42 -24.44 -43.02
C ARG A 1026 54.95 -24.14 -44.45
N CYS A 1027 55.61 -23.25 -45.19
CA CYS A 1027 55.29 -22.95 -46.59
C CYS A 1027 55.58 -24.17 -47.49
N GLY A 1028 56.59 -24.96 -47.13
CA GLY A 1028 56.90 -26.22 -47.79
C GLY A 1028 58.38 -26.61 -47.72
N GLU A 1029 58.73 -27.59 -48.54
CA GLU A 1029 60.08 -28.12 -48.65
C GLU A 1029 60.83 -27.49 -49.83
N GLY A 1030 61.96 -26.85 -49.53
CA GLY A 1030 62.82 -26.16 -50.48
C GLY A 1030 63.50 -27.08 -51.48
N THR A 1031 63.89 -26.53 -52.64
CA THR A 1031 64.42 -27.37 -53.73
C THR A 1031 65.79 -27.96 -53.40
N VAL A 1032 66.00 -29.25 -53.71
CA VAL A 1032 67.33 -29.90 -53.64
C VAL A 1032 68.22 -29.61 -54.85
N GLY A 1033 68.05 -28.43 -55.45
CA GLY A 1033 68.93 -27.86 -56.44
C GLY A 1033 68.96 -28.53 -57.81
N PHE A 1034 69.97 -28.19 -58.59
CA PHE A 1034 70.01 -28.52 -60.03
C PHE A 1034 71.03 -29.61 -60.37
N THR A 1035 70.73 -30.37 -61.42
CA THR A 1035 71.68 -31.26 -62.09
C THR A 1035 72.73 -30.44 -62.85
N SER A 1036 73.88 -31.05 -63.15
CA SER A 1036 74.92 -30.42 -63.97
C SER A 1036 74.52 -30.14 -65.43
N ALA A 1037 73.27 -30.43 -65.81
CA ALA A 1037 72.66 -30.08 -67.08
C ALA A 1037 71.67 -28.88 -66.96
N GLY A 1038 71.54 -28.27 -65.78
CA GLY A 1038 70.64 -27.15 -65.53
C GLY A 1038 69.17 -27.52 -65.33
N LEU A 1039 68.85 -28.81 -65.17
CA LEU A 1039 67.50 -29.29 -64.84
C LEU A 1039 67.37 -29.50 -63.33
N PRO A 1040 66.26 -29.10 -62.67
CA PRO A 1040 66.08 -29.28 -61.23
C PRO A 1040 66.05 -30.77 -60.86
N ARG A 1041 66.57 -31.08 -59.67
CA ARG A 1041 66.52 -32.41 -59.06
C ARG A 1041 65.21 -32.51 -58.30
N THR A 1042 64.42 -33.52 -58.63
CA THR A 1042 63.14 -33.78 -57.96
C THR A 1042 63.29 -34.99 -57.03
N ILE A 1043 62.74 -34.87 -55.82
CA ILE A 1043 62.55 -35.98 -54.90
C ILE A 1043 61.18 -36.60 -55.23
N SER A 1044 61.14 -37.93 -55.43
CA SER A 1044 59.89 -38.65 -55.75
C SER A 1044 59.00 -38.91 -54.54
N THR A 1045 59.57 -38.86 -53.35
CA THR A 1045 59.00 -39.27 -52.07
C THR A 1045 59.64 -38.44 -50.98
N LEU A 1046 58.95 -37.39 -50.56
CA LEU A 1046 59.40 -36.48 -49.50
C LEU A 1046 59.46 -37.22 -48.15
N CYS A 1047 60.20 -36.66 -47.20
CA CYS A 1047 60.17 -37.06 -45.82
C CYS A 1047 58.75 -36.84 -45.26
N ALA A 1048 58.24 -37.80 -44.49
CA ALA A 1048 56.99 -37.59 -43.77
C ALA A 1048 57.27 -36.65 -42.58
N PRO A 1049 56.52 -35.54 -42.40
CA PRO A 1049 56.71 -34.67 -41.25
C PRO A 1049 56.46 -35.46 -39.95
N GLN A 1050 57.32 -35.25 -38.96
CA GLN A 1050 57.25 -35.95 -37.67
C GLN A 1050 56.57 -35.10 -36.59
N ARG A 1051 56.55 -33.77 -36.77
CA ARG A 1051 56.10 -32.80 -35.76
C ARG A 1051 56.87 -32.97 -34.46
N LEU A 1052 58.20 -32.93 -34.57
CA LEU A 1052 59.04 -32.79 -33.40
C LEU A 1052 58.85 -31.41 -32.74
N ASP A 1053 59.00 -31.44 -31.42
CA ASP A 1053 59.23 -30.35 -30.49
C ASP A 1053 60.44 -30.86 -29.68
N THR A 1054 61.63 -30.33 -29.98
CA THR A 1054 62.91 -30.92 -29.58
C THR A 1054 63.35 -30.52 -28.17
N ASP A 1055 62.83 -29.42 -27.61
CA ASP A 1055 63.11 -28.97 -26.24
C ASP A 1055 61.90 -28.97 -25.28
N ALA A 1056 60.70 -29.28 -25.79
CA ALA A 1056 59.44 -29.45 -25.08
C ALA A 1056 58.80 -28.15 -24.57
N ASP A 1057 58.89 -27.05 -25.33
CA ASP A 1057 58.25 -25.77 -25.01
C ASP A 1057 56.81 -25.60 -25.56
N ALA A 1058 56.39 -26.53 -26.44
CA ALA A 1058 55.12 -26.61 -27.17
C ALA A 1058 54.99 -25.79 -28.47
N VAL A 1059 56.06 -25.18 -28.99
CA VAL A 1059 56.23 -24.86 -30.42
C VAL A 1059 56.80 -26.10 -31.13
N LEU A 1060 56.57 -26.25 -32.45
CA LEU A 1060 57.14 -27.35 -33.24
C LEU A 1060 58.40 -26.87 -33.95
N ASP A 1061 59.42 -27.72 -34.07
CA ASP A 1061 60.73 -27.41 -34.68
C ASP A 1061 60.67 -26.78 -36.09
N ILE A 1062 59.56 -26.99 -36.82
CA ILE A 1062 59.30 -26.47 -38.17
C ILE A 1062 58.68 -25.07 -38.20
N ASP A 1063 58.17 -24.62 -37.06
CA ASP A 1063 57.50 -23.33 -36.83
C ASP A 1063 58.26 -22.47 -35.80
N ASP A 1064 59.45 -22.92 -35.37
CA ASP A 1064 60.25 -22.37 -34.27
C ASP A 1064 61.54 -21.71 -34.79
N ASP A 1065 61.85 -20.50 -34.31
CA ASP A 1065 63.09 -19.75 -34.59
C ASP A 1065 64.31 -20.18 -33.73
N CYS A 1066 64.06 -20.89 -32.62
CA CYS A 1066 65.05 -21.48 -31.72
C CYS A 1066 64.72 -22.93 -31.29
N PRO A 1067 64.61 -23.94 -32.20
CA PRO A 1067 64.12 -25.32 -31.96
C PRO A 1067 64.82 -26.21 -30.90
N ARG A 1068 65.72 -25.65 -30.10
CA ARG A 1068 66.56 -26.35 -29.12
C ARG A 1068 66.82 -25.51 -27.85
N ILE A 1069 66.22 -24.32 -27.72
CA ILE A 1069 66.28 -23.42 -26.56
C ILE A 1069 64.88 -22.77 -26.35
N PRO A 1070 64.09 -23.21 -25.35
CA PRO A 1070 62.69 -22.80 -25.16
C PRO A 1070 62.43 -21.28 -25.16
N ASN A 1071 61.56 -20.81 -26.05
CA ASN A 1071 61.12 -19.41 -26.16
C ASN A 1071 59.61 -19.24 -26.52
N PRO A 1072 58.68 -20.02 -25.91
CA PRO A 1072 57.36 -20.38 -26.48
C PRO A 1072 56.32 -19.25 -26.54
N GLN A 1073 56.67 -18.05 -26.08
CA GLN A 1073 55.72 -16.93 -25.92
C GLN A 1073 56.02 -15.73 -26.82
N TYR A 1074 57.17 -15.70 -27.50
CA TYR A 1074 57.56 -14.50 -28.25
C TYR A 1074 58.17 -14.71 -29.64
N GLN A 1075 58.84 -15.84 -29.95
CA GLN A 1075 59.29 -16.21 -31.32
C GLN A 1075 59.77 -14.98 -32.11
N ALA A 1076 60.79 -14.34 -31.54
CA ALA A 1076 61.19 -12.98 -31.85
C ALA A 1076 62.56 -12.99 -32.53
N ASP A 1077 62.55 -12.84 -33.84
CA ASP A 1077 63.69 -12.57 -34.72
C ASP A 1077 63.70 -11.06 -35.02
N ARG A 1078 64.57 -10.29 -34.35
CA ARG A 1078 64.51 -8.81 -34.40
C ARG A 1078 65.15 -8.21 -35.64
N ASP A 1079 66.19 -8.82 -36.17
CA ASP A 1079 66.94 -8.32 -37.31
C ASP A 1079 66.58 -9.00 -38.65
N LEU A 1080 65.74 -10.04 -38.57
CA LEU A 1080 65.11 -10.77 -39.67
C LEU A 1080 66.10 -11.66 -40.43
N ASP A 1081 66.86 -12.46 -39.68
CA ASP A 1081 67.80 -13.48 -40.19
C ASP A 1081 67.26 -14.92 -40.17
N GLY A 1082 66.22 -15.21 -39.39
CA GLY A 1082 65.62 -16.53 -39.22
C GLY A 1082 65.99 -17.27 -37.92
N ARG A 1083 66.90 -16.74 -37.11
CA ARG A 1083 67.18 -17.13 -35.72
C ARG A 1083 66.39 -16.25 -34.74
N GLY A 1084 65.89 -16.83 -33.66
CA GLY A 1084 65.31 -16.04 -32.59
C GLY A 1084 66.37 -15.38 -31.69
N ASP A 1085 66.05 -14.20 -31.18
CA ASP A 1085 66.82 -13.34 -30.25
C ASP A 1085 67.43 -14.09 -29.04
N VAL A 1086 66.91 -15.29 -28.72
CA VAL A 1086 67.26 -16.10 -27.54
C VAL A 1086 68.36 -17.14 -27.84
N CYS A 1087 68.48 -17.57 -29.10
CA CYS A 1087 69.49 -18.55 -29.54
C CYS A 1087 70.53 -17.98 -30.51
N ASP A 1088 70.31 -16.76 -31.02
CA ASP A 1088 71.24 -16.02 -31.85
C ASP A 1088 72.47 -15.49 -31.06
N ASN A 1089 73.66 -15.58 -31.65
CA ASN A 1089 74.92 -15.04 -31.15
C ASN A 1089 75.25 -13.61 -31.63
N CYS A 1090 74.40 -12.99 -32.47
CA CYS A 1090 74.41 -11.57 -32.85
C CYS A 1090 73.01 -10.89 -32.95
N PRO A 1091 72.13 -10.86 -31.90
CA PRO A 1091 70.69 -10.46 -31.93
C PRO A 1091 70.27 -9.03 -32.35
N ASP A 1092 71.08 -8.32 -33.13
CA ASP A 1092 70.83 -7.01 -33.74
C ASP A 1092 71.63 -6.84 -35.07
N THR A 1093 72.21 -7.90 -35.66
CA THR A 1093 73.03 -7.88 -36.90
C THR A 1093 73.01 -9.24 -37.65
N PRO A 1094 72.27 -9.39 -38.77
CA PRO A 1094 71.93 -10.68 -39.37
C PRO A 1094 73.12 -11.58 -39.76
N ASN A 1095 73.15 -12.82 -39.24
CA ASN A 1095 74.15 -13.85 -39.51
C ASN A 1095 73.60 -15.31 -39.45
N PRO A 1096 72.80 -15.77 -40.45
CA PRO A 1096 72.02 -17.02 -40.29
C PRO A 1096 72.84 -18.31 -40.13
N GLY A 1097 74.13 -18.27 -40.48
CA GLY A 1097 75.11 -19.35 -40.29
C GLY A 1097 75.75 -19.41 -38.90
N GLN A 1098 75.54 -18.38 -38.07
CA GLN A 1098 75.94 -18.28 -36.66
C GLN A 1098 77.44 -18.54 -36.41
N GLU A 1099 78.30 -18.24 -37.38
CA GLU A 1099 79.73 -18.51 -37.27
C GLU A 1099 80.42 -17.77 -36.10
N ASP A 1100 81.07 -18.53 -35.22
CA ASP A 1100 81.94 -18.05 -34.12
C ASP A 1100 83.27 -18.81 -34.23
N SER A 1101 84.29 -18.15 -34.77
CA SER A 1101 85.58 -18.78 -35.12
C SER A 1101 86.55 -18.96 -33.94
N ASP A 1102 86.34 -18.26 -32.82
CA ASP A 1102 87.15 -18.42 -31.59
C ASP A 1102 86.41 -19.11 -30.43
N ALA A 1103 85.11 -19.38 -30.61
CA ALA A 1103 84.20 -20.07 -29.71
C ALA A 1103 83.97 -19.34 -28.36
N ASN A 1104 83.86 -18.00 -28.40
CA ASN A 1104 83.61 -17.17 -27.22
C ASN A 1104 82.12 -17.02 -26.86
N GLY A 1105 81.20 -17.29 -27.79
CA GLY A 1105 79.75 -17.12 -27.63
C GLY A 1105 79.19 -15.81 -28.21
N VAL A 1106 79.97 -15.07 -29.02
CA VAL A 1106 79.55 -13.90 -29.80
C VAL A 1106 80.03 -14.10 -31.23
N GLY A 1107 79.12 -13.98 -32.20
CA GLY A 1107 79.40 -14.32 -33.59
C GLY A 1107 80.42 -13.40 -34.28
N ASP A 1108 81.14 -13.97 -35.25
CA ASP A 1108 82.14 -13.29 -36.09
C ASP A 1108 81.57 -12.06 -36.82
N ALA A 1109 80.24 -12.00 -37.01
CA ALA A 1109 79.54 -10.93 -37.72
C ALA A 1109 79.35 -9.65 -36.88
N CYS A 1110 79.24 -9.77 -35.56
CA CYS A 1110 79.04 -8.65 -34.63
C CYS A 1110 80.25 -8.38 -33.71
N GLN A 1111 81.35 -9.14 -33.83
CA GLN A 1111 82.63 -8.79 -33.21
C GLN A 1111 83.21 -7.47 -33.80
N PRO A 1112 83.79 -6.55 -32.97
CA PRO A 1112 84.33 -5.26 -33.43
C PRO A 1112 85.74 -5.23 -34.06
#